data_AF-A0A9E6MUL0-F1
#
_entry.id   AF-A0A9E6MUL0-F1
#
_cell.length_a   1.000
_cell.length_b   1.000
_cell.length_c   1.000
_cell.angle_alpha   90.00
_cell.angle_beta   90.00
_cell.angle_gamma   90.00
#
_symmetry.space_group_name_H-M   'P 1'
#
loop_
_entity.id
_entity.type
_entity.pdbx_description
1 polymer ?
#
loop_
_entity_poly.entity_id
_entity_poly.type
_entity_poly.pdbx_seq_one_letter_code
_entity_poly.pdbx_strand_id
1 'polypeptide(L)'
;MGPYFWAGVFLLVCPGLGWAAEEGAVSVDRIFRELGPEGQSTIRILTTAATCPALVVDGQPRLMDLRVGPRLEPRDDHPGSIFPERVCEVTHIPAAASVQWQGRILPALNHSPRKIVVLGDTGCRIKWPGFYQSCNDPLQWPLAQVAHSAAAEHPDLVLHVGDYAYRESPCLASGCAGTPHGYGEDVWQADFFEPMAPLLEAAPWVVVRGNHESCARAGQGWFRYLDPFPYDPLHSCSVSGGTKEAPDPPYGVLLGDGLQWVVMDSTAVSEKKPRPGNAAVETYFRQFAQVARLTARSTQNWLTLHHPVLGYGYLPLVGYEPANYQLSEALAEHHYPDWTPPGVQLVVQGHIHTFELSRFEGISTLGLIAGFGGSMLEPPFPGWVPGHNEVAPGVRVAQSYNDQHYGYLLMERTEEGQWRLTEKNVQGQTRRLCLLTLNQTPVGFHCDEVFTAEKSSELPDSVGVADYLLLGEVHDNQAGHALRQHWLESLAKHGDFVLAMEQLNRARQAALTEADDRVQGPVVQSDPALRSVAEAGGFDFKGWHWDFYAPALALAVNQHWPLGATNLDRQSLMKLMTGKDPLPSVPLHWSAHQQEILTAEIREGHCHLLPETLLPGMVAAQLARDRSMAESLVAWHHQTGKPVILLAGNGHLRKDTAVPQWLQQLDPGARVVSVAVLEPEQMHDPKLVGIYDDTFEVPLQSRVDPCVALRERLSGKLSPPSNQKVP
;
A
#
# COMPACT_ATOMS: atom_id res chain seq x y z
N MET A 1 -85.18 -0.40 -31.21
CA MET A 1 -84.75 0.69 -30.31
C MET A 1 -83.32 1.06 -30.73
N GLY A 2 -83.01 2.35 -30.91
CA GLY A 2 -81.63 2.86 -31.10
C GLY A 2 -81.26 3.80 -29.93
N PRO A 3 -80.20 4.64 -30.00
CA PRO A 3 -79.24 4.92 -31.10
C PRO A 3 -77.82 4.33 -30.85
N TYR A 4 -76.95 4.08 -31.86
CA TYR A 4 -75.91 4.97 -32.47
C TYR A 4 -74.85 5.53 -31.50
N PHE A 5 -73.53 5.63 -31.76
CA PHE A 5 -72.58 5.33 -32.88
C PHE A 5 -71.14 5.23 -32.25
N TRP A 6 -69.99 4.88 -32.86
CA TRP A 6 -69.51 4.48 -34.22
C TRP A 6 -68.25 3.55 -34.04
N ALA A 7 -67.72 2.78 -35.00
CA ALA A 7 -66.82 3.10 -36.15
C ALA A 7 -65.57 3.96 -35.83
N GLY A 8 -64.34 3.68 -36.31
CA GLY A 8 -63.77 2.62 -37.18
C GLY A 8 -62.25 2.91 -37.39
N VAL A 9 -61.42 2.28 -38.25
CA VAL A 9 -61.52 1.21 -39.25
C VAL A 9 -60.10 0.54 -39.39
N PHE A 10 -59.99 -0.71 -39.89
CA PHE A 10 -58.72 -1.41 -40.17
C PHE A 10 -57.91 -0.80 -41.35
N LEU A 11 -56.57 -0.69 -41.24
CA LEU A 11 -55.66 -0.65 -42.40
C LEU A 11 -54.20 -1.04 -42.08
N LEU A 12 -53.46 -1.40 -43.13
CA LEU A 12 -52.20 -2.17 -43.24
C LEU A 12 -51.06 -1.98 -42.20
N VAL A 13 -50.23 -3.03 -42.10
CA VAL A 13 -48.95 -3.08 -41.38
C VAL A 13 -47.82 -2.40 -42.15
N CYS A 14 -47.09 -1.51 -41.49
CA CYS A 14 -45.73 -1.12 -41.85
C CYS A 14 -44.81 -1.34 -40.62
N PRO A 15 -43.70 -2.09 -40.73
CA PRO A 15 -42.71 -2.19 -39.66
C PRO A 15 -41.84 -0.92 -39.64
N GLY A 16 -42.13 -0.01 -38.71
CA GLY A 16 -41.33 1.18 -38.43
C GLY A 16 -41.18 1.37 -36.92
N LEU A 17 -40.28 2.26 -36.51
CA LEU A 17 -39.93 2.50 -35.10
C LEU A 17 -39.27 1.29 -34.39
N GLY A 18 -38.20 0.76 -35.00
CA GLY A 18 -37.08 0.35 -34.14
C GLY A 18 -36.56 1.61 -33.42
N TRP A 19 -36.45 1.58 -32.10
CA TRP A 19 -35.76 2.64 -31.37
C TRP A 19 -34.29 2.63 -31.81
N ALA A 20 -33.84 3.71 -32.44
CA ALA A 20 -32.41 3.99 -32.51
C ALA A 20 -31.97 4.30 -31.07
N ALA A 21 -31.22 3.39 -30.46
CA ALA A 21 -30.40 3.76 -29.32
C ALA A 21 -29.32 4.70 -29.86
N GLU A 22 -29.43 6.00 -29.55
CA GLU A 22 -28.26 6.87 -29.55
C GLU A 22 -27.38 6.41 -28.39
N GLU A 23 -26.56 5.39 -28.64
CA GLU A 23 -25.39 5.08 -27.82
C GLU A 23 -24.44 6.27 -27.95
N GLY A 24 -24.68 7.27 -27.10
CA GLY A 24 -23.83 8.43 -26.95
C GLY A 24 -22.49 7.99 -26.38
N ALA A 25 -21.60 7.55 -27.28
CA ALA A 25 -20.20 7.33 -26.98
C ALA A 25 -19.64 8.64 -26.42
N VAL A 26 -19.44 8.66 -25.10
CA VAL A 26 -18.90 9.83 -24.40
C VAL A 26 -17.54 10.14 -25.03
N SER A 27 -17.35 11.38 -25.47
CA SER A 27 -16.03 11.87 -25.85
C SER A 27 -15.18 11.90 -24.58
N VAL A 28 -14.38 10.83 -24.39
CA VAL A 28 -13.39 10.69 -23.33
C VAL A 28 -12.15 11.52 -23.70
N ASP A 29 -12.36 12.79 -24.04
CA ASP A 29 -11.28 13.70 -24.37
C ASP A 29 -10.43 13.93 -23.09
N ARG A 30 -9.15 13.53 -23.13
CA ARG A 30 -8.20 13.68 -22.02
C ARG A 30 -7.18 14.74 -22.39
N ILE A 31 -7.11 15.82 -21.61
CA ILE A 31 -6.16 16.91 -21.81
C ILE A 31 -5.28 17.11 -20.57
N PHE A 32 -3.97 17.26 -20.77
CA PHE A 32 -3.00 17.43 -19.68
C PHE A 32 -1.80 18.30 -20.13
N ARG A 33 -0.99 18.75 -19.15
CA ARG A 33 0.23 19.54 -19.39
C ARG A 33 1.46 18.75 -18.97
N GLU A 34 2.45 18.72 -19.84
CA GLU A 34 3.75 18.08 -19.61
C GLU A 34 4.89 19.10 -19.72
N LEU A 35 6.02 18.81 -19.05
CA LEU A 35 7.28 19.54 -19.15
C LEU A 35 8.38 18.66 -19.74
N GLY A 36 8.96 19.12 -20.85
CA GLY A 36 10.04 18.42 -21.57
C GLY A 36 11.40 19.14 -21.48
N PRO A 37 12.30 18.88 -22.46
CA PRO A 37 13.62 19.50 -22.54
C PRO A 37 13.63 21.02 -22.34
N GLU A 38 14.60 21.49 -21.56
CA GLU A 38 14.82 22.90 -21.17
C GLU A 38 13.61 23.54 -20.46
N GLY A 39 12.69 22.73 -19.92
CA GLY A 39 11.47 23.20 -19.25
C GLY A 39 10.35 23.62 -20.22
N GLN A 40 10.42 23.20 -21.49
CA GLN A 40 9.35 23.48 -22.46
C GLN A 40 8.02 22.87 -22.02
N SER A 41 6.97 23.69 -21.95
CA SER A 41 5.62 23.21 -21.66
C SER A 41 4.86 22.85 -22.94
N THR A 42 4.36 21.61 -22.96
CA THR A 42 3.49 21.06 -23.99
C THR A 42 2.14 20.72 -23.36
N ILE A 43 1.04 21.00 -24.06
CA ILE A 43 -0.29 20.50 -23.70
C ILE A 43 -0.72 19.51 -24.78
N ARG A 44 -1.06 18.28 -24.37
CA ARG A 44 -1.58 17.24 -25.27
C ARG A 44 -3.05 16.97 -24.98
N ILE A 45 -3.80 16.63 -26.02
CA ILE A 45 -5.15 16.10 -25.93
C ILE A 45 -5.26 14.78 -26.70
N LEU A 46 -5.86 13.78 -26.06
CA LEU A 46 -6.40 12.59 -26.71
C LEU A 46 -7.86 12.90 -27.07
N THR A 47 -8.26 12.67 -28.32
CA THR A 47 -9.65 12.92 -28.75
C THR A 47 -10.09 12.03 -29.91
N THR A 48 -11.36 11.63 -29.92
CA THR A 48 -11.97 10.90 -31.04
C THR A 48 -12.45 11.83 -32.17
N ALA A 49 -12.28 13.16 -32.03
CA ALA A 49 -12.67 14.15 -33.03
C ALA A 49 -12.01 13.90 -34.41
N ALA A 50 -12.69 14.34 -35.48
CA ALA A 50 -12.19 14.20 -36.85
C ALA A 50 -10.94 15.05 -37.14
N THR A 51 -10.76 16.13 -36.38
CA THR A 51 -9.68 17.12 -36.50
C THR A 51 -9.22 17.55 -35.11
N CYS A 52 -7.97 17.99 -34.97
CA CYS A 52 -7.50 18.58 -33.72
C CYS A 52 -8.35 19.81 -33.33
N PRO A 53 -8.71 19.96 -32.03
CA PRO A 53 -9.51 21.09 -31.56
C PRO A 53 -8.64 22.35 -31.43
N ALA A 54 -9.28 23.46 -31.05
CA ALA A 54 -8.60 24.65 -30.55
C ALA A 54 -8.73 24.72 -29.03
N LEU A 55 -7.65 25.16 -28.38
CA LEU A 55 -7.63 25.59 -26.98
C LEU A 55 -7.53 27.13 -26.92
N VAL A 56 -7.78 27.72 -25.76
CA VAL A 56 -7.70 29.18 -25.58
C VAL A 56 -6.47 29.50 -24.74
N VAL A 57 -5.54 30.29 -25.29
CA VAL A 57 -4.33 30.79 -24.61
C VAL A 57 -4.48 32.29 -24.42
N ASP A 58 -4.45 32.77 -23.17
CA ASP A 58 -4.58 34.19 -22.82
C ASP A 58 -5.79 34.89 -23.49
N GLY A 59 -6.90 34.17 -23.57
CA GLY A 59 -8.15 34.62 -24.20
C GLY A 59 -8.20 34.54 -25.72
N GLN A 60 -7.13 34.08 -26.40
CA GLN A 60 -7.07 33.90 -27.85
C GLN A 60 -7.16 32.41 -28.23
N PRO A 61 -7.94 32.04 -29.27
CA PRO A 61 -7.99 30.66 -29.76
C PRO A 61 -6.67 30.28 -30.47
N ARG A 62 -6.05 29.18 -30.05
CA ARG A 62 -4.88 28.55 -30.69
C ARG A 62 -5.28 27.12 -31.08
N LEU A 63 -5.21 26.82 -32.37
CA LEU A 63 -5.44 25.46 -32.89
C LEU A 63 -4.34 24.52 -32.37
N MET A 64 -4.69 23.27 -32.08
CA MET A 64 -3.72 22.24 -31.72
C MET A 64 -3.18 21.55 -32.98
N ASP A 65 -1.87 21.28 -33.00
CA ASP A 65 -1.22 20.55 -34.09
C ASP A 65 -1.45 19.04 -33.92
N LEU A 66 -1.47 18.28 -35.02
CA LEU A 66 -1.59 16.82 -34.95
C LEU A 66 -0.25 16.19 -34.62
N ARG A 67 -0.11 15.63 -33.40
CA ARG A 67 1.05 14.80 -33.03
C ARG A 67 1.02 13.48 -33.81
N VAL A 68 -0.11 12.76 -33.75
CA VAL A 68 -0.28 11.45 -34.39
C VAL A 68 -1.76 11.08 -34.57
N GLY A 69 -2.08 10.56 -35.76
CA GLY A 69 -3.42 10.12 -36.15
C GLY A 69 -3.76 8.68 -35.73
N PRO A 70 -5.01 8.23 -35.91
CA PRO A 70 -5.48 6.92 -35.44
C PRO A 70 -4.78 5.75 -36.11
N ARG A 71 -4.62 4.65 -35.38
CA ARG A 71 -4.10 3.37 -35.86
C ARG A 71 -5.10 2.26 -35.54
N LEU A 72 -5.88 1.85 -36.54
CA LEU A 72 -6.84 0.75 -36.41
C LEU A 72 -6.21 -0.62 -36.71
N GLU A 73 -5.12 -0.66 -37.48
CA GLU A 73 -4.38 -1.88 -37.79
C GLU A 73 -3.28 -2.13 -36.74
N PRO A 74 -3.31 -3.25 -35.99
CA PRO A 74 -2.29 -3.57 -35.00
C PRO A 74 -0.91 -3.83 -35.65
N ARG A 75 0.13 -3.98 -34.83
CA ARG A 75 1.46 -4.44 -35.30
C ARG A 75 1.45 -5.97 -35.39
N ASP A 76 2.09 -6.54 -36.42
CA ASP A 76 2.02 -8.00 -36.72
C ASP A 76 2.50 -8.90 -35.56
N ASP A 77 3.42 -8.36 -34.75
CA ASP A 77 4.01 -8.98 -33.57
C ASP A 77 3.30 -8.60 -32.26
N HIS A 78 2.45 -7.57 -32.26
CA HIS A 78 1.65 -7.11 -31.13
C HIS A 78 0.15 -6.99 -31.48
N PRO A 79 -0.55 -8.11 -31.75
CA PRO A 79 -1.99 -8.10 -31.98
C PRO A 79 -2.73 -7.50 -30.77
N GLY A 80 -3.58 -6.51 -31.03
CA GLY A 80 -4.26 -5.71 -29.99
C GLY A 80 -3.72 -4.29 -29.80
N SER A 81 -2.58 -3.92 -30.42
CA SER A 81 -2.07 -2.53 -30.37
C SER A 81 -2.87 -1.57 -31.26
N ILE A 82 -4.10 -1.25 -30.85
CA ILE A 82 -5.06 -0.38 -31.55
C ILE A 82 -5.19 0.96 -30.83
N PHE A 83 -5.26 2.05 -31.59
CA PHE A 83 -5.35 3.43 -31.10
C PHE A 83 -6.40 4.20 -31.93
N PRO A 84 -7.69 4.15 -31.55
CA PRO A 84 -8.81 4.68 -32.37
C PRO A 84 -8.91 6.21 -32.36
N GLU A 85 -8.31 6.85 -31.38
CA GLU A 85 -8.30 8.28 -31.10
C GLU A 85 -7.12 9.00 -31.78
N ARG A 86 -7.04 10.33 -31.67
CA ARG A 86 -5.91 11.17 -32.13
C ARG A 86 -5.21 11.77 -30.93
N VAL A 87 -3.89 11.93 -31.02
CA VAL A 87 -3.17 12.85 -30.13
C VAL A 87 -2.87 14.12 -30.89
N CYS A 88 -3.32 15.24 -30.33
CA CYS A 88 -2.99 16.59 -30.79
C CYS A 88 -2.24 17.32 -29.68
N GLU A 89 -1.31 18.19 -30.03
CA GLU A 89 -0.48 18.90 -29.05
C GLU A 89 -0.30 20.38 -29.38
N VAL A 90 0.05 21.15 -28.36
CA VAL A 90 0.53 22.53 -28.50
C VAL A 90 1.80 22.66 -27.69
N THR A 91 2.92 22.79 -28.41
CA THR A 91 4.25 23.01 -27.83
C THR A 91 4.54 24.51 -27.66
N HIS A 92 5.64 24.85 -27.00
CA HIS A 92 6.12 26.22 -26.83
C HIS A 92 5.03 27.15 -26.25
N ILE A 93 4.34 26.71 -25.19
CA ILE A 93 3.39 27.55 -24.46
C ILE A 93 4.17 28.38 -23.43
N PRO A 94 4.03 29.72 -23.39
CA PRO A 94 4.63 30.54 -22.35
C PRO A 94 4.14 30.09 -20.97
N ALA A 95 5.04 29.91 -20.01
CA ALA A 95 4.71 29.34 -18.70
C ALA A 95 3.61 30.11 -17.94
N ALA A 96 3.63 31.44 -18.04
CA ALA A 96 2.66 32.34 -17.43
C ALA A 96 1.30 32.41 -18.17
N ALA A 97 1.15 31.72 -19.31
CA ALA A 97 -0.06 31.78 -20.11
C ALA A 97 -1.21 30.97 -19.47
N SER A 98 -2.36 31.61 -19.32
CA SER A 98 -3.61 30.95 -18.94
C SER A 98 -4.10 30.12 -20.12
N VAL A 99 -4.15 28.80 -19.97
CA VAL A 99 -4.71 27.89 -20.99
C VAL A 99 -6.06 27.34 -20.54
N GLN A 100 -7.04 27.37 -21.44
CA GLN A 100 -8.38 26.86 -21.21
C GLN A 100 -8.83 25.92 -22.33
N TRP A 101 -9.61 24.90 -21.97
CA TRP A 101 -10.25 23.97 -22.89
C TRP A 101 -11.65 23.62 -22.37
N GLN A 102 -12.66 23.68 -23.25
CA GLN A 102 -14.09 23.55 -22.89
C GLN A 102 -14.54 24.39 -21.68
N GLY A 103 -13.90 25.54 -21.44
CA GLY A 103 -14.17 26.43 -20.30
C GLY A 103 -13.50 26.03 -18.97
N ARG A 104 -12.82 24.88 -18.91
CA ARG A 104 -11.92 24.53 -17.79
C ARG A 104 -10.58 25.23 -17.98
N ILE A 105 -10.01 25.77 -16.89
CA ILE A 105 -8.63 26.27 -16.85
C ILE A 105 -7.71 25.07 -16.55
N LEU A 106 -6.64 24.90 -17.31
CA LEU A 106 -5.62 23.87 -17.04
C LEU A 106 -4.60 24.38 -16.01
N PRO A 107 -3.93 23.48 -15.26
CA PRO A 107 -2.87 23.84 -14.32
C PRO A 107 -1.87 24.84 -14.91
N ALA A 108 -1.56 25.88 -14.12
CA ALA A 108 -0.51 26.83 -14.43
C ALA A 108 0.87 26.18 -14.20
N LEU A 109 1.89 26.63 -14.93
CA LEU A 109 3.26 26.19 -14.68
C LEU A 109 3.88 27.05 -13.57
N ASN A 110 3.90 26.52 -12.34
CA ASN A 110 4.76 27.09 -11.30
C ASN A 110 6.21 26.68 -11.58
N HIS A 111 7.05 27.64 -11.98
CA HIS A 111 8.47 27.38 -12.19
C HIS A 111 9.23 27.04 -10.89
N SER A 112 8.85 27.60 -9.74
CA SER A 112 9.43 27.28 -8.42
C SER A 112 8.47 26.40 -7.62
N PRO A 113 8.27 25.11 -8.00
CA PRO A 113 7.35 24.23 -7.29
C PRO A 113 7.78 24.11 -5.83
N ARG A 114 6.81 24.28 -4.92
CA ARG A 114 6.98 24.10 -3.48
C ARG A 114 6.40 22.79 -2.99
N LYS A 115 5.40 22.24 -3.69
CA LYS A 115 4.78 20.95 -3.40
C LYS A 115 4.79 20.07 -4.66
N ILE A 116 5.39 18.90 -4.56
CA ILE A 116 5.60 17.99 -5.69
C ILE A 116 5.08 16.61 -5.31
N VAL A 117 4.32 15.96 -6.18
CA VAL A 117 3.96 14.54 -6.04
C VAL A 117 4.91 13.70 -6.88
N VAL A 118 5.39 12.58 -6.33
CA VAL A 118 6.25 11.60 -7.00
C VAL A 118 5.67 10.20 -6.80
N LEU A 119 5.55 9.45 -7.89
CA LEU A 119 5.11 8.05 -7.91
C LEU A 119 5.64 7.35 -9.16
N GLY A 120 5.50 6.03 -9.23
CA GLY A 120 5.84 5.23 -10.39
C GLY A 120 5.27 3.83 -10.29
N ASP A 121 5.48 3.03 -11.33
CA ASP A 121 5.19 1.59 -11.34
C ASP A 121 3.70 1.33 -11.00
N THR A 122 2.81 1.91 -11.82
CA THR A 122 1.40 2.16 -11.43
C THR A 122 0.38 1.19 -11.99
N GLY A 123 0.49 0.81 -13.27
CA GLY A 123 -0.48 -0.07 -13.93
C GLY A 123 -0.56 -1.49 -13.34
N CYS A 124 -1.61 -2.23 -13.69
CA CYS A 124 -1.92 -3.49 -13.04
C CYS A 124 -1.21 -4.72 -13.65
N ARG A 125 -0.55 -5.52 -12.81
CA ARG A 125 0.33 -6.61 -13.23
C ARG A 125 -0.42 -7.86 -13.73
N ILE A 126 -0.50 -8.05 -15.05
CA ILE A 126 -1.07 -9.26 -15.68
C ILE A 126 -0.07 -9.90 -16.64
N LYS A 127 0.95 -10.58 -16.10
CA LYS A 127 2.20 -10.90 -16.83
C LYS A 127 2.12 -12.12 -17.74
N TRP A 128 1.59 -13.24 -17.23
CA TRP A 128 1.41 -14.49 -17.97
C TRP A 128 0.39 -15.39 -17.25
N PRO A 129 -0.12 -16.47 -17.88
CA PRO A 129 -1.19 -17.29 -17.31
C PRO A 129 -0.89 -17.94 -15.94
N GLY A 130 -1.32 -17.28 -14.86
CA GLY A 130 -1.06 -17.66 -13.47
C GLY A 130 -0.31 -16.60 -12.64
N PHE A 131 0.17 -15.52 -13.26
CA PHE A 131 0.81 -14.38 -12.58
C PHE A 131 -0.02 -13.11 -12.81
N TYR A 132 -0.98 -12.87 -11.90
CA TYR A 132 -1.97 -11.81 -12.01
C TYR A 132 -2.15 -11.04 -10.68
N GLN A 133 -2.31 -9.73 -10.79
CA GLN A 133 -2.89 -8.85 -9.76
C GLN A 133 -4.41 -8.75 -9.98
N SER A 134 -5.19 -8.55 -8.92
CA SER A 134 -6.65 -8.43 -8.99
C SER A 134 -7.10 -7.03 -9.44
N CYS A 135 -6.90 -6.73 -10.72
CA CYS A 135 -7.10 -5.39 -11.30
C CYS A 135 -8.54 -4.83 -11.24
N ASN A 136 -9.53 -5.67 -10.94
CA ASN A 136 -10.93 -5.25 -10.76
C ASN A 136 -11.28 -4.99 -9.28
N ASP A 137 -10.32 -5.19 -8.36
CA ASP A 137 -10.47 -5.02 -6.92
C ASP A 137 -9.67 -3.78 -6.45
N PRO A 138 -10.33 -2.69 -6.03
CA PRO A 138 -9.67 -1.45 -5.63
C PRO A 138 -8.88 -1.56 -4.31
N LEU A 139 -8.96 -2.68 -3.59
CA LEU A 139 -8.10 -2.98 -2.44
C LEU A 139 -6.80 -3.70 -2.85
N GLN A 140 -6.77 -4.31 -4.04
CA GLN A 140 -5.62 -5.05 -4.57
C GLN A 140 -4.88 -4.29 -5.69
N TRP A 141 -5.55 -3.31 -6.30
CA TRP A 141 -4.96 -2.34 -7.22
C TRP A 141 -5.56 -0.94 -6.99
N PRO A 142 -5.11 -0.20 -5.96
CA PRO A 142 -5.78 1.01 -5.46
C PRO A 142 -5.45 2.30 -6.24
N LEU A 143 -4.95 2.21 -7.48
CA LEU A 143 -4.32 3.34 -8.18
C LEU A 143 -5.24 4.57 -8.32
N ALA A 144 -6.53 4.37 -8.62
CA ALA A 144 -7.48 5.48 -8.73
C ALA A 144 -7.65 6.26 -7.41
N GLN A 145 -7.54 5.59 -6.26
CA GLN A 145 -7.59 6.24 -4.95
C GLN A 145 -6.25 6.90 -4.60
N VAL A 146 -5.11 6.28 -4.95
CA VAL A 146 -3.77 6.90 -4.84
C VAL A 146 -3.74 8.24 -5.62
N ALA A 147 -4.20 8.23 -6.88
CA ALA A 147 -4.25 9.42 -7.72
C ALA A 147 -5.23 10.48 -7.19
N HIS A 148 -6.38 10.09 -6.64
CA HIS A 148 -7.33 11.02 -6.01
C HIS A 148 -6.75 11.69 -4.76
N SER A 149 -6.12 10.91 -3.88
CA SER A 149 -5.45 11.42 -2.67
C SER A 149 -4.28 12.35 -3.03
N ALA A 150 -3.47 11.97 -4.02
CA ALA A 150 -2.37 12.81 -4.52
C ALA A 150 -2.86 14.12 -5.18
N ALA A 151 -4.00 14.10 -5.88
CA ALA A 151 -4.60 15.31 -6.44
C ALA A 151 -5.14 16.26 -5.36
N ALA A 152 -5.68 15.72 -4.26
CA ALA A 152 -6.17 16.47 -3.11
C ALA A 152 -5.06 17.19 -2.31
N GLU A 153 -3.79 16.87 -2.56
CA GLU A 153 -2.65 17.63 -2.04
C GLU A 153 -2.50 19.02 -2.66
N HIS A 154 -3.07 19.23 -3.85
CA HIS A 154 -2.84 20.37 -4.73
C HIS A 154 -1.34 20.60 -5.06
N PRO A 155 -0.67 19.64 -5.73
CA PRO A 155 0.73 19.78 -6.11
C PRO A 155 0.96 20.86 -7.19
N ASP A 156 2.12 21.50 -7.15
CA ASP A 156 2.64 22.38 -8.22
C ASP A 156 3.14 21.60 -9.44
N LEU A 157 3.54 20.33 -9.24
CA LEU A 157 4.20 19.47 -10.22
C LEU A 157 4.06 17.99 -9.83
N VAL A 158 3.96 17.10 -10.82
CA VAL A 158 4.02 15.64 -10.66
C VAL A 158 5.26 15.08 -11.37
N LEU A 159 5.93 14.10 -10.76
CA LEU A 159 6.95 13.25 -11.40
C LEU A 159 6.44 11.80 -11.44
N HIS A 160 6.44 11.20 -12.64
CA HIS A 160 6.20 9.77 -12.78
C HIS A 160 7.47 9.03 -13.23
N VAL A 161 7.99 8.11 -12.41
CA VAL A 161 9.29 7.43 -12.62
C VAL A 161 9.23 6.20 -13.55
N GLY A 162 8.30 6.23 -14.51
CA GLY A 162 8.09 5.17 -15.51
C GLY A 162 7.15 4.04 -15.09
N ASP A 163 6.99 3.09 -16.00
CA ASP A 163 6.13 1.91 -15.95
C ASP A 163 4.66 2.26 -15.72
N TYR A 164 3.95 2.48 -16.83
CA TYR A 164 2.54 2.88 -16.84
C TYR A 164 1.61 1.71 -17.19
N ALA A 165 2.00 0.82 -18.12
CA ALA A 165 1.10 -0.19 -18.68
C ALA A 165 1.59 -1.65 -18.47
N TYR A 166 0.84 -2.44 -17.70
CA TYR A 166 1.29 -3.75 -17.18
C TYR A 166 0.43 -4.96 -17.55
N ARG A 167 -0.65 -4.79 -18.33
CA ARG A 167 -1.57 -5.88 -18.74
C ARG A 167 -1.04 -6.69 -19.93
N GLU A 168 0.16 -7.25 -19.78
CA GLU A 168 0.93 -7.96 -20.82
C GLU A 168 0.21 -9.21 -21.41
N SER A 169 -0.81 -9.76 -20.73
CA SER A 169 -1.47 -11.02 -21.10
C SER A 169 -2.97 -11.09 -20.70
N PRO A 170 -3.79 -11.94 -21.33
CA PRO A 170 -5.19 -12.11 -20.94
C PRO A 170 -5.35 -12.75 -19.56
N CYS A 171 -6.15 -12.13 -18.69
CA CYS A 171 -6.45 -12.66 -17.37
C CYS A 171 -7.44 -13.85 -17.43
N LEU A 172 -7.11 -14.94 -16.73
CA LEU A 172 -7.96 -16.14 -16.57
C LEU A 172 -8.49 -16.32 -15.12
N ALA A 173 -8.29 -15.34 -14.24
CA ALA A 173 -8.76 -15.34 -12.86
C ALA A 173 -9.92 -14.35 -12.66
N SER A 174 -10.75 -14.57 -11.63
CA SER A 174 -11.91 -13.71 -11.34
C SER A 174 -11.53 -12.26 -11.02
N GLY A 175 -10.44 -12.04 -10.27
CA GLY A 175 -9.98 -10.72 -9.82
C GLY A 175 -9.56 -9.74 -10.93
N CYS A 176 -9.37 -10.21 -12.16
CA CYS A 176 -9.09 -9.37 -13.33
C CYS A 176 -9.89 -9.82 -14.57
N ALA A 177 -10.99 -10.57 -14.39
CA ALA A 177 -11.77 -11.10 -15.50
C ALA A 177 -12.38 -9.96 -16.35
N GLY A 178 -12.29 -10.09 -17.68
CA GLY A 178 -12.85 -9.12 -18.62
C GLY A 178 -12.03 -7.85 -18.87
N THR A 179 -10.85 -7.71 -18.24
CA THR A 179 -9.94 -6.58 -18.48
C THR A 179 -9.40 -6.52 -19.92
N PRO A 180 -9.13 -5.31 -20.46
CA PRO A 180 -8.22 -5.15 -21.60
C PRO A 180 -6.81 -5.71 -21.29
N HIS A 181 -6.09 -6.08 -22.34
CA HIS A 181 -4.73 -6.61 -22.28
C HIS A 181 -3.99 -6.42 -23.62
N GLY A 182 -2.66 -6.43 -23.58
CA GLY A 182 -1.80 -6.03 -24.69
C GLY A 182 -1.25 -4.62 -24.50
N TYR A 183 -1.15 -3.86 -25.60
CA TYR A 183 -0.47 -2.56 -25.64
C TYR A 183 -1.26 -1.48 -26.42
N GLY A 184 -2.57 -1.65 -26.54
CA GLY A 184 -3.49 -0.71 -27.19
C GLY A 184 -3.95 0.43 -26.26
N GLU A 185 -4.74 1.35 -26.81
CA GLU A 185 -5.36 2.45 -26.06
C GLU A 185 -6.24 1.96 -24.91
N ASP A 186 -6.90 0.82 -25.05
CA ASP A 186 -7.72 0.18 -24.02
C ASP A 186 -6.95 -0.12 -22.73
N VAL A 187 -5.69 -0.58 -22.84
CA VAL A 187 -4.79 -0.78 -21.69
C VAL A 187 -4.29 0.55 -21.15
N TRP A 188 -3.98 1.54 -22.00
CA TRP A 188 -3.53 2.86 -21.55
C TRP A 188 -4.63 3.68 -20.87
N GLN A 189 -5.90 3.52 -21.25
CA GLN A 189 -7.04 4.05 -20.50
C GLN A 189 -7.12 3.35 -19.14
N ALA A 190 -7.19 2.01 -19.14
CA ALA A 190 -7.41 1.23 -17.93
C ALA A 190 -6.30 1.39 -16.89
N ASP A 191 -5.02 1.32 -17.27
CA ASP A 191 -3.88 1.41 -16.34
C ASP A 191 -3.46 2.85 -15.99
N PHE A 192 -3.72 3.84 -16.86
CA PHE A 192 -3.20 5.20 -16.69
C PHE A 192 -4.27 6.29 -16.80
N PHE A 193 -4.87 6.53 -17.98
CA PHE A 193 -5.67 7.74 -18.21
C PHE A 193 -7.03 7.79 -17.49
N GLU A 194 -7.61 6.66 -17.09
CA GLU A 194 -8.79 6.62 -16.22
C GLU A 194 -8.42 6.83 -14.74
N PRO A 195 -7.55 6.01 -14.11
CA PRO A 195 -7.21 6.19 -12.70
C PRO A 195 -6.47 7.50 -12.41
N MET A 196 -5.58 7.96 -13.30
CA MET A 196 -4.79 9.19 -13.10
C MET A 196 -5.55 10.48 -13.45
N ALA A 197 -6.78 10.42 -13.97
CA ALA A 197 -7.52 11.61 -14.40
C ALA A 197 -7.55 12.75 -13.36
N PRO A 198 -7.76 12.52 -12.04
CA PRO A 198 -7.72 13.58 -11.04
C PRO A 198 -6.35 14.27 -10.92
N LEU A 199 -5.26 13.52 -11.07
CA LEU A 199 -3.89 14.00 -10.91
C LEU A 199 -3.34 14.65 -12.20
N LEU A 200 -3.81 14.18 -13.37
CA LEU A 200 -3.60 14.83 -14.67
C LEU A 200 -4.34 16.17 -14.79
N GLU A 201 -5.51 16.30 -14.15
CA GLU A 201 -6.23 17.59 -14.06
C GLU A 201 -5.65 18.53 -12.99
N ALA A 202 -4.92 18.02 -11.99
CA ALA A 202 -4.43 18.82 -10.86
C ALA A 202 -3.15 19.63 -11.13
N ALA A 203 -2.18 19.08 -11.88
CA ALA A 203 -0.84 19.64 -12.01
C ALA A 203 -0.19 19.40 -13.40
N PRO A 204 0.88 20.13 -13.75
CA PRO A 204 1.81 19.73 -14.80
C PRO A 204 2.60 18.47 -14.42
N TRP A 205 3.02 17.69 -15.41
CA TRP A 205 3.78 16.43 -15.20
C TRP A 205 5.18 16.49 -15.84
N VAL A 206 6.14 15.82 -15.19
CA VAL A 206 7.38 15.30 -15.80
C VAL A 206 7.29 13.78 -15.81
N VAL A 207 7.65 13.16 -16.92
CA VAL A 207 7.49 11.72 -17.14
C VAL A 207 8.80 11.08 -17.55
N VAL A 208 9.10 9.94 -16.91
CA VAL A 208 10.22 9.06 -17.22
C VAL A 208 9.68 7.85 -17.99
N ARG A 209 10.45 7.31 -18.93
CA ARG A 209 10.11 6.09 -19.66
C ARG A 209 10.49 4.86 -18.83
N GLY A 210 9.54 3.97 -18.58
CA GLY A 210 9.78 2.69 -17.91
C GLY A 210 10.26 1.61 -18.87
N ASN A 211 10.53 0.41 -18.36
CA ASN A 211 10.86 -0.72 -19.22
C ASN A 211 9.60 -1.37 -19.83
N HIS A 212 8.43 -1.17 -19.22
CA HIS A 212 7.13 -1.52 -19.79
C HIS A 212 6.82 -0.70 -21.06
N GLU A 213 7.45 0.46 -21.23
CA GLU A 213 7.33 1.32 -22.41
C GLU A 213 8.41 1.07 -23.49
N SER A 214 9.03 -0.11 -23.48
CA SER A 214 9.89 -0.56 -24.58
C SER A 214 9.09 -0.83 -25.86
N CYS A 215 9.74 -0.79 -27.03
CA CYS A 215 9.13 -1.12 -28.33
C CYS A 215 8.70 -2.58 -28.46
N ALA A 216 9.16 -3.45 -27.55
CA ALA A 216 8.69 -4.83 -27.38
C ALA A 216 7.45 -4.94 -26.46
N ARG A 217 6.98 -3.82 -25.90
CA ARG A 217 5.79 -3.69 -25.04
C ARG A 217 5.02 -2.39 -25.37
N ALA A 218 4.71 -1.56 -24.39
CA ALA A 218 3.81 -0.40 -24.51
C ALA A 218 4.40 0.82 -25.24
N GLY A 219 5.62 0.74 -25.79
CA GLY A 219 6.34 1.87 -26.37
C GLY A 219 5.61 2.63 -27.49
N GLN A 220 4.73 1.96 -28.26
CA GLN A 220 3.87 2.67 -29.23
C GLN A 220 2.98 3.72 -28.55
N GLY A 221 2.45 3.43 -27.36
CA GLY A 221 1.68 4.36 -26.55
C GLY A 221 2.55 5.44 -25.90
N TRP A 222 3.74 5.09 -25.40
CA TRP A 222 4.69 6.09 -24.86
C TRP A 222 4.97 7.21 -25.87
N PHE A 223 5.40 6.86 -27.08
CA PHE A 223 5.68 7.86 -28.12
C PHE A 223 4.41 8.61 -28.57
N ARG A 224 3.24 7.98 -28.47
CA ARG A 224 1.94 8.62 -28.71
C ARG A 224 1.62 9.71 -27.68
N TYR A 225 1.85 9.41 -26.40
CA TYR A 225 1.22 10.10 -25.28
C TYR A 225 2.18 10.92 -24.43
N LEU A 226 3.32 10.36 -24.05
CA LEU A 226 4.18 10.82 -22.93
C LEU A 226 5.62 11.15 -23.35
N ASP A 227 6.00 10.83 -24.59
CA ASP A 227 7.28 11.28 -25.14
C ASP A 227 7.34 12.82 -25.24
N PRO A 228 8.26 13.48 -24.51
CA PRO A 228 8.39 14.94 -24.49
C PRO A 228 9.06 15.51 -25.74
N PHE A 229 9.60 14.67 -26.63
CA PHE A 229 10.18 15.08 -27.90
C PHE A 229 9.12 15.19 -29.02
N PRO A 230 9.44 15.86 -30.14
CA PRO A 230 8.56 15.88 -31.32
C PRO A 230 8.40 14.48 -31.91
N TYR A 231 7.16 14.07 -32.18
CA TYR A 231 6.84 12.71 -32.64
C TYR A 231 7.54 12.32 -33.95
N ASP A 232 8.38 11.28 -33.90
CA ASP A 232 9.06 10.72 -35.06
C ASP A 232 8.52 9.30 -35.40
N PRO A 233 7.85 9.10 -36.56
CA PRO A 233 7.43 7.78 -37.04
C PRO A 233 8.53 6.72 -37.11
N LEU A 234 9.81 7.11 -37.26
CA LEU A 234 10.95 6.21 -37.35
C LEU A 234 11.52 5.76 -35.99
N HIS A 235 11.15 6.45 -34.90
CA HIS A 235 11.57 6.08 -33.54
C HIS A 235 10.39 5.63 -32.65
N SER A 236 9.15 6.00 -33.01
CA SER A 236 7.91 5.74 -32.25
C SER A 236 7.42 4.28 -32.12
N CYS A 237 8.31 3.29 -32.20
CA CYS A 237 8.00 1.85 -32.18
C CYS A 237 6.97 1.37 -33.24
N SER A 238 6.61 2.21 -34.21
CA SER A 238 5.43 2.02 -35.07
C SER A 238 5.68 1.16 -36.31
N VAL A 239 6.94 0.91 -36.68
CA VAL A 239 7.33 0.22 -37.93
C VAL A 239 7.58 -1.27 -37.68
N SER A 240 6.75 -2.14 -38.28
CA SER A 240 6.92 -3.60 -38.23
C SER A 240 8.32 -4.01 -38.70
N GLY A 241 9.03 -4.77 -37.87
CA GLY A 241 10.37 -5.29 -38.16
C GLY A 241 11.51 -4.26 -38.20
N GLY A 242 11.29 -3.00 -37.77
CA GLY A 242 12.17 -1.89 -38.15
C GLY A 242 12.40 -0.76 -37.14
N THR A 243 12.21 -0.97 -35.83
CA THR A 243 12.77 -0.05 -34.80
C THR A 243 13.59 -0.87 -33.80
N LYS A 244 14.90 -0.63 -33.74
CA LYS A 244 15.75 -1.18 -32.68
C LYS A 244 15.55 -0.30 -31.44
N GLU A 245 15.35 -0.91 -30.28
CA GLU A 245 15.27 -0.18 -29.02
C GLU A 245 16.44 0.79 -28.86
N ALA A 246 16.11 2.05 -28.57
CA ALA A 246 17.03 3.14 -28.41
C ALA A 246 16.52 4.03 -27.26
N PRO A 247 17.34 4.33 -26.25
CA PRO A 247 16.95 5.21 -25.17
C PRO A 247 17.09 6.68 -25.59
N ASP A 248 16.11 7.50 -25.23
CA ASP A 248 16.10 8.93 -25.53
C ASP A 248 17.30 9.69 -24.89
N PRO A 249 17.77 10.79 -25.52
CA PRO A 249 18.91 11.54 -25.01
C PRO A 249 18.55 12.26 -23.68
N PRO A 250 19.40 12.18 -22.63
CA PRO A 250 19.09 12.81 -21.35
C PRO A 250 18.86 14.32 -21.48
N TYR A 251 17.84 14.83 -20.80
CA TYR A 251 17.42 16.24 -20.90
C TYR A 251 17.22 16.85 -19.52
N GLY A 252 17.46 18.16 -19.41
CA GLY A 252 17.20 18.93 -18.19
C GLY A 252 15.81 19.58 -18.24
N VAL A 253 14.99 19.35 -17.22
CA VAL A 253 13.82 20.18 -16.89
C VAL A 253 14.29 21.25 -15.92
N LEU A 254 14.35 22.50 -16.38
CA LEU A 254 14.77 23.63 -15.56
C LEU A 254 13.61 24.13 -14.71
N LEU A 255 13.83 24.11 -13.39
CA LEU A 255 12.93 24.66 -12.39
C LEU A 255 13.59 25.90 -11.76
N GLY A 256 12.81 26.64 -10.97
CA GLY A 256 13.19 27.90 -10.36
C GLY A 256 14.19 27.73 -9.22
N ASP A 257 14.73 28.85 -8.78
CA ASP A 257 15.69 28.95 -7.67
C ASP A 257 16.93 28.03 -7.78
N GLY A 258 17.27 27.61 -9.01
CA GLY A 258 18.41 26.76 -9.30
C GLY A 258 18.18 25.26 -9.07
N LEU A 259 16.92 24.79 -9.04
CA LEU A 259 16.58 23.37 -9.13
C LEU A 259 16.53 22.94 -10.62
N GLN A 260 17.12 21.79 -10.93
CA GLN A 260 16.97 21.11 -12.20
C GLN A 260 16.70 19.63 -11.95
N TRP A 261 15.77 19.05 -12.72
CA TRP A 261 15.69 17.60 -12.86
C TRP A 261 16.37 17.20 -14.16
N VAL A 262 17.20 16.17 -14.14
CA VAL A 262 17.77 15.58 -15.34
C VAL A 262 17.11 14.24 -15.57
N VAL A 263 16.28 14.16 -16.60
CA VAL A 263 15.60 12.91 -17.00
C VAL A 263 16.53 12.13 -17.90
N MET A 264 16.66 10.83 -17.64
CA MET A 264 17.44 9.87 -18.43
C MET A 264 16.60 8.63 -18.72
N ASP A 265 16.38 8.34 -20.00
CA ASP A 265 15.73 7.11 -20.42
C ASP A 265 16.66 5.91 -20.16
N SER A 266 16.12 4.90 -19.46
CA SER A 266 16.82 3.64 -19.16
C SER A 266 16.07 2.41 -19.68
N THR A 267 15.00 2.56 -20.48
CA THR A 267 14.18 1.46 -21.01
C THR A 267 14.97 0.36 -21.73
N ALA A 268 16.16 0.68 -22.25
CA ALA A 268 16.96 -0.18 -23.11
C ALA A 268 18.07 -0.94 -22.35
N VAL A 269 18.08 -0.90 -21.00
CA VAL A 269 18.99 -1.74 -20.20
C VAL A 269 18.61 -3.23 -20.31
N SER A 270 19.43 -4.09 -19.73
CA SER A 270 19.13 -5.50 -19.54
C SER A 270 19.45 -5.91 -18.11
N GLU A 271 18.52 -6.60 -17.46
CA GLU A 271 18.71 -7.14 -16.10
C GLU A 271 19.78 -8.23 -16.07
N LYS A 272 20.09 -8.83 -17.22
CA LYS A 272 21.19 -9.78 -17.36
C LYS A 272 22.52 -9.02 -17.40
N LYS A 273 23.43 -9.40 -16.50
CA LYS A 273 24.80 -8.91 -16.45
C LYS A 273 25.44 -8.88 -17.86
N PRO A 274 26.00 -7.74 -18.29
CA PRO A 274 26.60 -7.59 -19.62
C PRO A 274 27.79 -8.54 -19.85
N ARG A 275 28.10 -8.74 -21.13
CA ARG A 275 29.38 -9.31 -21.57
C ARG A 275 30.36 -8.16 -21.81
N PRO A 276 31.69 -8.35 -21.61
CA PRO A 276 32.68 -7.32 -21.91
C PRO A 276 32.54 -6.77 -23.34
N GLY A 277 32.59 -5.44 -23.49
CA GLY A 277 32.42 -4.76 -24.78
C GLY A 277 30.96 -4.67 -25.26
N ASN A 278 29.97 -4.72 -24.35
CA ASN A 278 28.57 -4.55 -24.71
C ASN A 278 28.26 -3.09 -25.09
N ALA A 279 27.78 -2.87 -26.32
CA ALA A 279 27.46 -1.54 -26.84
C ALA A 279 26.37 -0.77 -26.06
N ALA A 280 25.57 -1.45 -25.22
CA ALA A 280 24.65 -0.78 -24.29
C ALA A 280 25.42 0.02 -23.21
N VAL A 281 26.55 -0.49 -22.71
CA VAL A 281 27.38 0.17 -21.70
C VAL A 281 27.97 1.46 -22.26
N GLU A 282 28.56 1.40 -23.47
CA GLU A 282 29.03 2.58 -24.22
C GLU A 282 27.91 3.63 -24.46
N THR A 283 26.67 3.18 -24.63
CA THR A 283 25.51 4.08 -24.80
C THR A 283 25.22 4.82 -23.50
N TYR A 284 25.13 4.10 -22.38
CA TYR A 284 24.89 4.71 -21.06
C TYR A 284 26.09 5.52 -20.54
N PHE A 285 27.33 5.13 -20.86
CA PHE A 285 28.53 5.92 -20.60
C PHE A 285 28.42 7.31 -21.26
N ARG A 286 27.98 7.39 -22.52
CA ARG A 286 27.73 8.67 -23.21
C ARG A 286 26.56 9.45 -22.61
N GLN A 287 25.51 8.77 -22.15
CA GLN A 287 24.38 9.42 -21.46
C GLN A 287 24.80 10.01 -20.10
N PHE A 288 25.54 9.28 -19.26
CA PHE A 288 26.07 9.84 -18.00
C PHE A 288 27.02 11.02 -18.24
N ALA A 289 27.83 10.98 -19.30
CA ALA A 289 28.61 12.13 -19.75
C ALA A 289 27.74 13.32 -20.23
N GLN A 290 26.49 13.08 -20.69
CA GLN A 290 25.52 14.12 -21.00
C GLN A 290 24.86 14.69 -19.75
N VAL A 291 24.48 13.84 -18.78
CA VAL A 291 24.02 14.27 -17.45
C VAL A 291 25.07 15.17 -16.79
N ALA A 292 26.35 14.82 -16.84
CA ALA A 292 27.45 15.67 -16.35
C ALA A 292 27.56 17.05 -17.03
N ARG A 293 27.11 17.19 -18.29
CA ARG A 293 27.05 18.48 -19.03
C ARG A 293 25.78 19.29 -18.76
N LEU A 294 24.73 18.65 -18.23
CA LEU A 294 23.47 19.29 -17.83
C LEU A 294 23.52 19.77 -16.39
N THR A 295 24.00 18.92 -15.48
CA THR A 295 24.17 19.23 -14.05
C THR A 295 25.07 20.44 -13.80
N ALA A 296 26.15 20.58 -14.59
CA ALA A 296 27.03 21.76 -14.59
C ALA A 296 26.35 23.11 -14.94
N ARG A 297 25.06 23.11 -15.31
CA ARG A 297 24.27 24.33 -15.59
C ARG A 297 23.41 24.80 -14.41
N SER A 298 23.25 24.00 -13.35
CA SER A 298 22.35 24.29 -12.23
C SER A 298 22.97 23.95 -10.87
N THR A 299 22.48 24.59 -9.80
CA THR A 299 23.04 24.49 -8.43
C THR A 299 22.47 23.34 -7.61
N GLN A 300 21.22 22.93 -7.89
CA GLN A 300 20.58 21.76 -7.31
C GLN A 300 20.12 20.87 -8.46
N ASN A 301 20.57 19.60 -8.48
CA ASN A 301 20.26 18.65 -9.54
C ASN A 301 19.78 17.32 -8.97
N TRP A 302 18.61 16.88 -9.40
CA TRP A 302 18.13 15.52 -9.17
C TRP A 302 18.16 14.75 -10.49
N LEU A 303 18.77 13.57 -10.49
CA LEU A 303 18.75 12.65 -11.62
C LEU A 303 17.49 11.77 -11.50
N THR A 304 16.75 11.58 -12.58
CA THR A 304 15.60 10.65 -12.58
C THR A 304 15.61 9.76 -13.81
N LEU A 305 15.40 8.48 -13.55
CA LEU A 305 15.46 7.36 -14.48
C LEU A 305 14.71 6.19 -13.85
N HIS A 306 14.10 5.31 -14.64
CA HIS A 306 13.30 4.22 -14.11
C HIS A 306 14.12 3.18 -13.32
N HIS A 307 15.18 2.60 -13.91
CA HIS A 307 15.95 1.52 -13.28
C HIS A 307 16.94 2.02 -12.21
N PRO A 308 17.20 1.24 -11.14
CA PRO A 308 18.10 1.64 -10.06
C PRO A 308 19.57 1.75 -10.50
N VAL A 309 20.18 2.87 -10.10
CA VAL A 309 21.65 3.05 -9.96
C VAL A 309 22.08 3.11 -8.48
N LEU A 310 21.17 3.49 -7.58
CA LEU A 310 21.38 3.54 -6.13
C LEU A 310 20.08 3.09 -5.41
N GLY A 311 19.98 1.79 -5.10
CA GLY A 311 18.89 1.11 -4.38
C GLY A 311 18.89 -0.41 -4.62
N TYR A 312 17.93 -1.16 -4.06
CA TYR A 312 17.82 -2.63 -4.22
C TYR A 312 16.40 -3.16 -4.41
N GLY A 313 16.27 -4.20 -5.24
CA GLY A 313 15.14 -5.14 -5.17
C GLY A 313 15.40 -6.27 -4.18
N TYR A 314 14.35 -6.98 -3.75
CA TYR A 314 14.49 -8.16 -2.89
C TYR A 314 13.52 -9.28 -3.27
N LEU A 315 14.10 -10.41 -3.69
CA LEU A 315 13.36 -11.60 -4.08
C LEU A 315 13.71 -12.75 -3.10
N PRO A 316 12.76 -13.28 -2.31
CA PRO A 316 13.03 -14.25 -1.24
C PRO A 316 13.80 -15.53 -1.62
N LEU A 317 13.86 -15.88 -2.92
CA LEU A 317 14.58 -17.05 -3.44
C LEU A 317 15.90 -16.71 -4.18
N VAL A 318 16.21 -15.42 -4.35
CA VAL A 318 17.40 -14.92 -5.07
C VAL A 318 18.30 -14.09 -4.15
N GLY A 319 17.71 -13.36 -3.21
CA GLY A 319 18.38 -12.40 -2.32
C GLY A 319 18.12 -10.95 -2.75
N TYR A 320 19.08 -10.09 -2.47
CA TYR A 320 19.07 -8.69 -2.91
C TYR A 320 19.49 -8.59 -4.37
N GLU A 321 18.71 -7.89 -5.18
CA GLU A 321 19.09 -7.51 -6.54
C GLU A 321 19.64 -6.07 -6.51
N PRO A 322 20.94 -5.85 -6.82
CA PRO A 322 21.58 -4.54 -6.75
C PRO A 322 21.22 -3.65 -7.97
N ALA A 323 21.80 -2.45 -8.02
CA ALA A 323 21.69 -1.53 -9.15
C ALA A 323 21.97 -2.22 -10.50
N ASN A 324 21.26 -1.81 -11.56
CA ASN A 324 21.31 -2.47 -12.86
C ASN A 324 22.76 -2.56 -13.38
N TYR A 325 23.19 -3.78 -13.73
CA TYR A 325 24.58 -4.08 -14.05
C TYR A 325 25.16 -3.25 -15.21
N GLN A 326 24.35 -2.84 -16.19
CA GLN A 326 24.84 -2.05 -17.34
C GLN A 326 25.04 -0.58 -16.98
N LEU A 327 24.14 -0.02 -16.16
CA LEU A 327 24.30 1.33 -15.64
C LEU A 327 25.49 1.40 -14.67
N SER A 328 25.61 0.39 -13.80
CA SER A 328 26.75 0.24 -12.88
C SER A 328 28.10 0.11 -13.60
N GLU A 329 28.20 -0.67 -14.69
CA GLU A 329 29.44 -0.77 -15.47
C GLU A 329 29.78 0.57 -16.16
N ALA A 330 28.78 1.26 -16.73
CA ALA A 330 28.95 2.58 -17.36
C ALA A 330 29.35 3.69 -16.37
N LEU A 331 28.87 3.63 -15.12
CA LEU A 331 29.28 4.55 -14.03
C LEU A 331 30.69 4.22 -13.51
N ALA A 332 31.02 2.94 -13.40
CA ALA A 332 32.35 2.49 -13.00
C ALA A 332 33.43 2.95 -13.99
N GLU A 333 33.16 2.96 -15.30
CA GLU A 333 34.07 3.45 -16.34
C GLU A 333 34.34 4.97 -16.26
N HIS A 334 33.44 5.77 -15.67
CA HIS A 334 33.65 7.20 -15.43
C HIS A 334 34.51 7.51 -14.20
N HIS A 335 34.64 6.55 -13.27
CA HIS A 335 35.32 6.72 -11.98
C HIS A 335 34.78 7.91 -11.15
N TYR A 336 33.47 8.22 -11.23
CA TYR A 336 32.85 9.26 -10.42
C TYR A 336 32.81 8.84 -8.93
N PRO A 337 33.32 9.65 -7.97
CA PRO A 337 33.38 9.26 -6.56
C PRO A 337 32.02 8.89 -5.96
N ASP A 338 31.00 9.69 -6.27
CA ASP A 338 29.65 9.54 -5.71
C ASP A 338 28.78 8.49 -6.46
N TRP A 339 29.39 7.72 -7.38
CA TRP A 339 28.69 6.79 -8.28
C TRP A 339 27.55 7.40 -9.12
N THR A 340 27.52 8.73 -9.21
CA THR A 340 26.64 9.50 -10.09
C THR A 340 27.43 10.62 -10.77
N PRO A 341 26.95 11.15 -11.91
CA PRO A 341 27.55 12.33 -12.54
C PRO A 341 27.73 13.50 -11.55
N PRO A 342 28.83 14.28 -11.64
CA PRO A 342 29.12 15.35 -10.69
C PRO A 342 27.98 16.38 -10.57
N GLY A 343 27.63 16.75 -9.34
CA GLY A 343 26.61 17.76 -9.05
C GLY A 343 25.17 17.26 -8.95
N VAL A 344 24.92 15.95 -9.13
CA VAL A 344 23.69 15.28 -8.68
C VAL A 344 23.72 15.19 -7.14
N GLN A 345 22.59 15.47 -6.47
CA GLN A 345 22.45 15.30 -5.01
C GLN A 345 21.42 14.22 -4.62
N LEU A 346 20.50 13.89 -5.52
CA LEU A 346 19.44 12.90 -5.33
C LEU A 346 19.22 12.15 -6.64
N VAL A 347 19.00 10.83 -6.57
CA VAL A 347 18.50 10.02 -7.69
C VAL A 347 17.10 9.53 -7.37
N VAL A 348 16.14 9.76 -8.25
CA VAL A 348 14.71 9.43 -8.06
C VAL A 348 14.30 8.36 -9.10
N GLN A 349 14.00 7.16 -8.60
CA GLN A 349 13.91 5.92 -9.37
C GLN A 349 12.58 5.18 -9.15
N GLY A 350 12.23 4.25 -10.04
CA GLY A 350 11.10 3.33 -9.93
C GLY A 350 11.60 1.88 -10.01
N HIS A 351 10.93 1.07 -10.85
CA HIS A 351 11.27 -0.31 -11.25
C HIS A 351 11.11 -1.36 -10.17
N ILE A 352 11.61 -1.07 -8.97
CA ILE A 352 11.45 -1.91 -7.79
C ILE A 352 10.16 -1.45 -7.11
N HIS A 353 9.19 -2.37 -7.00
CA HIS A 353 7.83 -2.00 -6.59
C HIS A 353 7.70 -1.78 -5.07
N THR A 354 8.36 -0.74 -4.54
CA THR A 354 8.49 -0.42 -3.10
C THR A 354 8.79 1.07 -2.87
N PHE A 355 8.84 1.52 -1.61
CA PHE A 355 9.52 2.77 -1.23
C PHE A 355 10.93 2.46 -0.69
N GLU A 356 11.95 3.22 -1.11
CA GLU A 356 13.29 3.18 -0.50
C GLU A 356 13.87 4.61 -0.42
N LEU A 357 14.46 4.98 0.72
CA LEU A 357 15.27 6.20 0.88
C LEU A 357 16.61 5.85 1.54
N SER A 358 17.72 6.06 0.82
CA SER A 358 19.04 5.54 1.20
C SER A 358 20.19 6.54 1.05
N ARG A 359 21.17 6.43 1.96
CA ARG A 359 22.48 7.09 1.87
C ARG A 359 23.61 6.07 2.07
N PHE A 360 24.76 6.34 1.47
CA PHE A 360 25.84 5.35 1.32
C PHE A 360 27.16 5.83 1.94
N GLU A 361 28.06 4.89 2.24
CA GLU A 361 29.37 5.16 2.84
C GLU A 361 30.27 5.94 1.87
N GLY A 362 30.56 7.21 2.19
CA GLY A 362 31.48 8.04 1.40
C GLY A 362 30.90 8.64 0.12
N ILE A 363 29.58 8.54 -0.08
CA ILE A 363 28.86 9.04 -1.26
C ILE A 363 28.06 10.31 -0.89
N SER A 364 28.12 11.33 -1.74
CA SER A 364 27.45 12.63 -1.55
C SER A 364 26.07 12.72 -2.21
N THR A 365 25.54 11.59 -2.68
CA THR A 365 24.25 11.46 -3.38
C THR A 365 23.30 10.56 -2.60
N LEU A 366 22.02 10.96 -2.49
CA LEU A 366 20.96 10.11 -1.95
C LEU A 366 20.30 9.26 -3.03
N GLY A 367 19.97 8.01 -2.70
CA GLY A 367 19.11 7.15 -3.52
C GLY A 367 17.66 7.20 -3.02
N LEU A 368 16.71 7.30 -3.94
CA LEU A 368 15.28 7.24 -3.68
C LEU A 368 14.59 6.36 -4.71
N ILE A 369 13.72 5.46 -4.25
CA ILE A 369 12.82 4.62 -5.06
C ILE A 369 11.37 4.95 -4.68
N ALA A 370 10.52 5.11 -5.69
CA ALA A 370 9.12 5.50 -5.57
C ALA A 370 8.16 4.60 -6.38
N GLY A 371 8.50 3.32 -6.57
CA GLY A 371 7.74 2.34 -7.36
C GLY A 371 6.51 1.74 -6.66
N PHE A 372 5.96 2.41 -5.64
CA PHE A 372 4.86 1.91 -4.82
C PHE A 372 3.48 2.44 -5.25
N GLY A 373 3.37 2.92 -6.49
CA GLY A 373 2.18 3.61 -7.00
C GLY A 373 0.97 2.71 -7.27
N GLY A 374 1.17 1.47 -7.75
CA GLY A 374 0.04 0.56 -7.98
C GLY A 374 0.36 -0.88 -8.41
N SER A 375 1.46 -1.14 -9.12
CA SER A 375 1.81 -2.49 -9.56
C SER A 375 2.10 -3.44 -8.40
N MET A 376 1.97 -4.76 -8.60
CA MET A 376 2.11 -5.78 -7.55
C MET A 376 3.42 -5.61 -6.74
N LEU A 377 3.31 -5.20 -5.46
CA LEU A 377 4.46 -4.81 -4.63
C LEU A 377 5.51 -5.91 -4.47
N GLU A 378 6.78 -5.54 -4.44
CA GLU A 378 7.87 -6.45 -4.06
C GLU A 378 7.94 -6.65 -2.55
N PRO A 379 8.37 -7.82 -2.05
CA PRO A 379 8.50 -8.06 -0.60
C PRO A 379 9.44 -7.07 0.08
N PRO A 380 9.16 -6.65 1.34
CA PRO A 380 10.03 -5.74 2.06
C PRO A 380 11.37 -6.45 2.32
N PHE A 381 12.48 -5.76 2.12
CA PHE A 381 13.77 -6.37 2.40
C PHE A 381 14.00 -6.47 3.92
N PRO A 382 14.47 -7.63 4.42
CA PRO A 382 14.76 -7.77 5.85
C PRO A 382 15.79 -6.74 6.31
N GLY A 383 15.60 -6.20 7.52
CA GLY A 383 16.51 -5.22 8.10
C GLY A 383 17.94 -5.77 8.23
N TRP A 384 18.91 -4.98 7.76
CA TRP A 384 20.37 -5.22 7.78
C TRP A 384 20.80 -6.70 7.75
N VAL A 385 20.95 -7.27 6.54
CA VAL A 385 21.48 -8.63 6.35
C VAL A 385 23.01 -8.60 6.27
N PRO A 386 23.74 -9.30 7.17
CA PRO A 386 25.19 -9.37 7.12
C PRO A 386 25.72 -9.89 5.76
N GLY A 387 26.44 -9.03 5.04
CA GLY A 387 27.09 -9.37 3.77
C GLY A 387 26.36 -8.92 2.49
N HIS A 388 25.12 -8.42 2.58
CA HIS A 388 24.35 -7.93 1.42
C HIS A 388 24.14 -6.41 1.47
N ASN A 389 25.24 -5.66 1.62
CA ASN A 389 25.20 -4.23 1.91
C ASN A 389 25.65 -3.32 0.75
N GLU A 390 25.89 -3.81 -0.47
CA GLU A 390 26.46 -3.02 -1.59
C GLU A 390 25.51 -2.86 -2.79
N VAL A 391 25.07 -1.63 -3.10
CA VAL A 391 24.19 -1.32 -4.26
C VAL A 391 24.95 -1.42 -5.58
N ALA A 392 26.23 -1.12 -5.55
CA ALA A 392 27.19 -1.21 -6.65
C ALA A 392 28.57 -1.55 -6.06
N PRO A 393 29.55 -2.04 -6.84
CA PRO A 393 30.82 -2.53 -6.32
C PRO A 393 31.55 -1.55 -5.36
N GLY A 394 31.60 -1.89 -4.07
CA GLY A 394 32.21 -1.07 -3.01
C GLY A 394 31.30 -0.01 -2.37
N VAL A 395 30.08 0.20 -2.89
CA VAL A 395 29.14 1.25 -2.46
C VAL A 395 28.20 0.73 -1.37
N ARG A 396 28.60 0.85 -0.10
CA ARG A 396 27.82 0.31 1.02
C ARG A 396 26.71 1.25 1.50
N VAL A 397 25.54 0.71 1.85
CA VAL A 397 24.51 1.46 2.60
C VAL A 397 25.03 1.87 3.98
N ALA A 398 24.88 3.15 4.30
CA ALA A 398 25.18 3.71 5.62
C ALA A 398 23.92 4.03 6.44
N GLN A 399 22.76 4.15 5.79
CA GLN A 399 21.40 4.19 6.38
C GLN A 399 20.39 4.07 5.24
N SER A 400 19.30 3.33 5.48
CA SER A 400 18.18 3.16 4.56
C SER A 400 16.87 3.06 5.35
N TYR A 401 15.78 3.56 4.76
CA TYR A 401 14.42 3.20 5.13
C TYR A 401 13.73 2.59 3.91
N ASN A 402 12.89 1.59 4.14
CA ASN A 402 11.92 1.08 3.16
C ASN A 402 10.57 0.86 3.83
N ASP A 403 9.51 0.86 3.05
CA ASP A 403 8.16 0.47 3.47
C ASP A 403 7.42 -0.18 2.29
N GLN A 404 6.45 -1.04 2.59
CA GLN A 404 5.73 -1.85 1.60
C GLN A 404 4.22 -1.62 1.69
N HIS A 405 3.75 -0.53 1.09
CA HIS A 405 2.32 -0.26 0.92
C HIS A 405 2.06 0.47 -0.40
N TYR A 406 0.81 0.50 -0.85
CA TYR A 406 0.41 1.35 -1.97
C TYR A 406 0.31 2.82 -1.56
N GLY A 407 0.74 3.74 -2.44
CA GLY A 407 0.82 5.14 -2.07
C GLY A 407 1.50 6.06 -3.09
N TYR A 408 1.92 7.21 -2.59
CA TYR A 408 2.69 8.20 -3.33
C TYR A 408 3.64 8.94 -2.38
N LEU A 409 4.60 9.68 -2.93
CA LEU A 409 5.55 10.50 -2.18
C LEU A 409 5.24 11.97 -2.43
N LEU A 410 5.13 12.75 -1.36
CA LEU A 410 4.95 14.20 -1.41
C LEU A 410 6.28 14.87 -1.02
N MET A 411 6.84 15.72 -1.89
CA MET A 411 8.01 16.53 -1.58
C MET A 411 7.60 18.00 -1.39
N GLU A 412 7.93 18.57 -0.24
CA GLU A 412 7.60 19.94 0.13
C GLU A 412 8.83 20.76 0.46
N ARG A 413 8.93 21.97 -0.10
CA ARG A 413 10.03 22.89 0.16
C ARG A 413 9.71 23.76 1.38
N THR A 414 10.53 23.63 2.42
CA THR A 414 10.44 24.36 3.69
C THR A 414 10.74 25.87 3.52
N GLU A 415 10.55 26.68 4.58
CA GLU A 415 10.86 28.12 4.53
C GLU A 415 12.37 28.38 4.52
N GLU A 416 13.14 27.47 5.10
CA GLU A 416 14.61 27.41 5.12
C GLU A 416 15.19 26.93 3.78
N GLY A 417 14.34 26.55 2.82
CA GLY A 417 14.73 26.05 1.50
C GLY A 417 15.19 24.58 1.47
N GLN A 418 15.11 23.85 2.59
CA GLN A 418 15.27 22.39 2.63
C GLN A 418 14.05 21.69 2.00
N TRP A 419 14.22 20.42 1.66
CA TRP A 419 13.16 19.55 1.15
C TRP A 419 12.70 18.55 2.21
N ARG A 420 11.41 18.57 2.53
CA ARG A 420 10.69 17.56 3.31
C ARG A 420 10.11 16.54 2.35
N LEU A 421 10.52 15.29 2.46
CA LEU A 421 9.79 14.14 1.92
C LEU A 421 8.68 13.76 2.90
N THR A 422 7.53 13.37 2.37
CA THR A 422 6.40 12.87 3.13
C THR A 422 5.78 11.70 2.36
N GLU A 423 6.05 10.48 2.81
CA GLU A 423 5.47 9.25 2.26
C GLU A 423 3.98 9.19 2.62
N LYS A 424 3.12 8.88 1.64
CA LYS A 424 1.66 8.86 1.78
C LYS A 424 1.09 7.50 1.40
N ASN A 425 0.17 6.97 2.20
CA ASN A 425 -0.61 5.78 1.82
C ASN A 425 -1.71 6.11 0.79
N VAL A 426 -2.44 5.08 0.36
CA VAL A 426 -3.64 5.16 -0.50
C VAL A 426 -4.61 6.28 -0.09
N GLN A 427 -4.82 6.50 1.21
CA GLN A 427 -5.75 7.49 1.77
C GLN A 427 -5.14 8.90 1.94
N GLY A 428 -3.90 9.13 1.49
CA GLY A 428 -3.19 10.41 1.66
C GLY A 428 -2.67 10.66 3.08
N GLN A 429 -2.62 9.64 3.93
CA GLN A 429 -2.13 9.72 5.32
C GLN A 429 -0.60 9.51 5.38
N THR A 430 0.07 10.26 6.27
CA THR A 430 1.53 10.46 6.33
C THR A 430 2.33 9.26 6.89
N ARG A 431 2.53 8.22 6.08
CA ARG A 431 3.33 7.01 6.42
C ARG A 431 4.74 7.30 6.92
N ARG A 432 5.42 8.32 6.39
CA ARG A 432 6.71 8.80 6.91
C ARG A 432 6.92 10.28 6.62
N LEU A 433 7.66 10.99 7.47
CA LEU A 433 8.20 12.32 7.20
C LEU A 433 9.74 12.26 7.26
N CYS A 434 10.43 12.74 6.23
CA CYS A 434 11.90 12.86 6.21
C CYS A 434 12.39 14.23 5.72
N LEU A 435 13.15 14.94 6.55
CA LEU A 435 13.83 16.19 6.17
C LEU A 435 15.19 15.90 5.54
N LEU A 436 15.38 16.34 4.29
CA LEU A 436 16.64 16.16 3.55
C LEU A 436 17.68 17.24 3.88
N THR A 437 18.95 16.84 3.96
CA THR A 437 20.11 17.71 4.18
C THR A 437 21.08 17.72 3.00
N LEU A 438 20.55 17.86 1.78
CA LEU A 438 21.28 17.84 0.49
C LEU A 438 22.47 18.82 0.39
N ASN A 439 22.50 19.88 1.21
CA ASN A 439 23.53 20.92 1.20
C ASN A 439 24.54 20.77 2.37
N GLN A 440 24.54 19.63 3.08
CA GLN A 440 25.47 19.35 4.19
C GLN A 440 26.54 18.33 3.77
N THR A 441 27.55 18.12 4.62
CA THR A 441 28.59 17.11 4.39
C THR A 441 28.81 16.32 5.71
N PRO A 442 28.47 15.02 5.75
CA PRO A 442 27.83 14.23 4.70
C PRO A 442 26.42 14.75 4.36
N VAL A 443 25.93 14.45 3.15
CA VAL A 443 24.49 14.57 2.87
C VAL A 443 23.72 13.51 3.65
N GLY A 444 22.44 13.75 3.89
CA GLY A 444 21.61 12.78 4.56
C GLY A 444 20.13 13.17 4.61
N PHE A 445 19.45 12.49 5.52
CA PHE A 445 18.07 12.72 5.87
C PHE A 445 17.90 12.42 7.36
N HIS A 446 17.02 13.17 8.02
CA HIS A 446 16.44 12.76 9.29
C HIS A 446 14.98 12.40 9.00
N CYS A 447 14.57 11.18 9.32
CA CYS A 447 13.17 10.80 9.28
C CYS A 447 12.62 10.81 10.69
N ASP A 448 11.47 11.45 10.85
CA ASP A 448 10.68 11.35 12.07
C ASP A 448 10.12 9.91 12.16
N GLU A 449 9.78 9.46 13.38
CA GLU A 449 9.19 8.13 13.58
C GLU A 449 7.68 8.09 13.20
N VAL A 450 7.11 9.24 12.85
CA VAL A 450 5.77 9.44 12.27
C VAL A 450 5.74 8.94 10.81
N PHE A 451 5.07 7.84 10.42
CA PHE A 451 4.14 7.01 11.19
C PHE A 451 4.73 5.76 11.88
N THR A 452 4.51 5.68 13.20
CA THR A 452 3.33 4.92 13.66
C THR A 452 2.10 5.83 13.73
N ALA A 453 0.92 5.36 14.10
CA ALA A 453 -0.24 6.24 14.24
C ALA A 453 -0.07 7.20 15.45
N GLU A 454 0.81 8.21 15.38
CA GLU A 454 1.37 8.92 16.54
C GLU A 454 0.45 10.00 17.15
N LYS A 455 -0.86 9.72 17.10
CA LYS A 455 -1.86 10.28 18.03
C LYS A 455 -2.75 9.18 18.66
N SER A 456 -2.36 7.93 18.45
CA SER A 456 -2.99 6.66 18.78
C SER A 456 -1.98 5.53 18.53
N SER A 457 -0.82 5.58 19.17
CA SER A 457 0.18 4.50 19.18
C SER A 457 0.92 4.44 20.52
N GLU A 458 1.16 5.58 21.16
CA GLU A 458 1.37 5.64 22.61
C GLU A 458 0.13 5.14 23.36
N LEU A 459 0.33 4.47 24.50
CA LEU A 459 -0.74 4.13 25.41
C LEU A 459 -1.23 5.40 26.14
N PRO A 460 -2.54 5.54 26.42
CA PRO A 460 -3.07 6.71 27.12
C PRO A 460 -2.52 6.82 28.55
N ASP A 461 -2.39 8.05 29.09
CA ASP A 461 -1.93 8.33 30.46
C ASP A 461 -2.69 7.53 31.55
N SER A 462 -3.96 7.19 31.29
CA SER A 462 -4.81 6.37 32.15
C SER A 462 -4.22 4.99 32.46
N VAL A 463 -3.40 4.45 31.55
CA VAL A 463 -2.78 3.13 31.68
C VAL A 463 -1.70 3.11 32.76
N GLY A 464 -0.98 4.22 32.97
CA GLY A 464 0.05 4.34 34.02
C GLY A 464 -0.49 4.25 35.45
N VAL A 465 -1.82 4.20 35.61
CA VAL A 465 -2.53 4.06 36.89
C VAL A 465 -3.55 2.92 36.89
N ALA A 466 -3.50 1.99 35.92
CA ALA A 466 -4.37 0.82 35.89
C ALA A 466 -3.90 -0.27 36.86
N ASP A 467 -4.85 -0.93 37.53
CA ASP A 467 -4.59 -2.15 38.31
C ASP A 467 -4.84 -3.40 37.43
N TYR A 468 -5.84 -3.30 36.53
CA TYR A 468 -6.09 -4.23 35.43
C TYR A 468 -6.08 -3.48 34.09
N LEU A 469 -5.10 -3.77 33.24
CA LEU A 469 -5.02 -3.26 31.88
C LEU A 469 -5.49 -4.34 30.90
N LEU A 470 -6.51 -4.07 30.09
CA LEU A 470 -7.00 -5.02 29.10
C LEU A 470 -6.64 -4.49 27.70
N LEU A 471 -5.82 -5.24 26.94
CA LEU A 471 -5.33 -4.86 25.62
C LEU A 471 -5.93 -5.76 24.53
N GLY A 472 -6.72 -5.14 23.66
CA GLY A 472 -7.52 -5.79 22.64
C GLY A 472 -6.71 -6.35 21.48
N GLU A 473 -7.36 -7.21 20.69
CA GLU A 473 -6.86 -7.68 19.40
C GLU A 473 -8.02 -7.98 18.45
N VAL A 474 -7.77 -7.80 17.15
CA VAL A 474 -8.38 -8.63 16.10
C VAL A 474 -7.41 -9.78 15.88
N HIS A 475 -7.83 -11.01 16.22
CA HIS A 475 -6.91 -12.13 16.49
C HIS A 475 -5.95 -12.50 15.33
N ASP A 476 -6.31 -12.19 14.08
CA ASP A 476 -5.53 -12.47 12.87
C ASP A 476 -4.88 -11.22 12.25
N ASN A 477 -5.04 -10.03 12.83
CA ASN A 477 -4.52 -8.77 12.30
C ASN A 477 -3.06 -8.53 12.71
N GLN A 478 -2.14 -8.68 11.75
CA GLN A 478 -0.70 -8.57 12.00
C GLN A 478 -0.28 -7.18 12.53
N ALA A 479 -0.91 -6.10 12.04
CA ALA A 479 -0.60 -4.74 12.48
C ALA A 479 -1.03 -4.48 13.94
N GLY A 480 -2.18 -5.02 14.35
CA GLY A 480 -2.65 -4.97 15.73
C GLY A 480 -1.75 -5.72 16.71
N HIS A 481 -1.22 -6.88 16.32
CA HIS A 481 -0.23 -7.59 17.15
C HIS A 481 1.10 -6.83 17.27
N ALA A 482 1.57 -6.19 16.19
CA ALA A 482 2.77 -5.35 16.22
C ALA A 482 2.59 -4.10 17.10
N LEU A 483 1.45 -3.41 16.98
CA LEU A 483 1.09 -2.28 17.85
C LEU A 483 1.07 -2.70 19.33
N ARG A 484 0.48 -3.86 19.64
CA ARG A 484 0.40 -4.37 21.01
C ARG A 484 1.75 -4.84 21.55
N GLN A 485 2.64 -5.36 20.71
CA GLN A 485 4.03 -5.64 21.12
C GLN A 485 4.75 -4.34 21.52
N HIS A 486 4.63 -3.28 20.72
CA HIS A 486 5.18 -1.96 21.03
C HIS A 486 4.63 -1.40 22.36
N TRP A 487 3.33 -1.58 22.63
CA TRP A 487 2.72 -1.24 23.92
C TRP A 487 3.36 -1.97 25.11
N LEU A 488 3.53 -3.29 25.01
CA LEU A 488 4.15 -4.08 26.07
C LEU A 488 5.63 -3.67 26.28
N GLU A 489 6.37 -3.42 25.20
CA GLU A 489 7.76 -2.92 25.26
C GLU A 489 7.86 -1.51 25.87
N SER A 490 6.84 -0.67 25.69
CA SER A 490 6.77 0.65 26.34
C SER A 490 6.45 0.53 27.83
N LEU A 491 5.48 -0.32 28.21
CA LEU A 491 5.15 -0.62 29.60
C LEU A 491 6.35 -1.21 30.36
N ALA A 492 7.14 -2.06 29.71
CA ALA A 492 8.32 -2.68 30.30
C ALA A 492 9.49 -1.72 30.59
N LYS A 493 9.39 -0.45 30.21
CA LYS A 493 10.31 0.63 30.64
C LYS A 493 9.87 1.27 31.96
N HIS A 494 8.62 1.05 32.39
CA HIS A 494 7.96 1.79 33.46
C HIS A 494 7.63 0.93 34.69
N GLY A 495 7.55 -0.40 34.57
CA GLY A 495 7.34 -1.28 35.72
C GLY A 495 7.28 -2.76 35.38
N ASP A 496 7.08 -3.56 36.43
CA ASP A 496 6.82 -4.99 36.36
C ASP A 496 5.32 -5.28 36.28
N PHE A 497 4.93 -6.22 35.42
CA PHE A 497 3.54 -6.64 35.23
C PHE A 497 3.39 -8.16 35.40
N VAL A 498 2.14 -8.63 35.41
CA VAL A 498 1.78 -10.02 35.07
C VAL A 498 1.18 -10.00 33.67
N LEU A 499 1.64 -10.90 32.78
CA LEU A 499 1.07 -11.02 31.43
C LEU A 499 0.07 -12.17 31.38
N ALA A 500 -1.22 -11.85 31.40
CA ALA A 500 -2.32 -12.79 31.30
C ALA A 500 -2.85 -12.88 29.86
N MET A 501 -3.23 -14.08 29.39
CA MET A 501 -3.58 -14.30 27.99
C MET A 501 -4.82 -15.18 27.80
N GLU A 502 -5.70 -14.81 26.85
CA GLU A 502 -6.83 -15.62 26.38
C GLU A 502 -6.39 -16.96 25.77
N GLN A 503 -5.20 -16.99 25.16
CA GLN A 503 -4.66 -18.15 24.44
C GLN A 503 -4.21 -19.28 25.37
N LEU A 504 -4.16 -19.03 26.70
CA LEU A 504 -3.63 -19.95 27.71
C LEU A 504 -4.73 -20.48 28.64
N ASN A 505 -4.71 -21.78 28.91
CA ASN A 505 -5.76 -22.51 29.62
C ASN A 505 -5.52 -22.49 31.14
N ARG A 506 -6.43 -21.88 31.91
CA ARG A 506 -6.33 -21.70 33.37
C ARG A 506 -6.14 -23.01 34.13
N ALA A 507 -6.69 -24.13 33.64
CA ALA A 507 -6.50 -25.46 34.24
C ALA A 507 -5.06 -26.00 34.10
N ARG A 508 -4.21 -25.33 33.30
CA ARG A 508 -2.79 -25.68 33.07
C ARG A 508 -1.81 -24.67 33.69
N GLN A 509 -2.28 -23.72 34.49
CA GLN A 509 -1.44 -22.67 35.10
C GLN A 509 -0.20 -23.23 35.82
N ALA A 510 -0.32 -24.33 36.57
CA ALA A 510 0.83 -24.94 37.26
C ALA A 510 1.90 -25.49 36.30
N ALA A 511 1.48 -26.05 35.16
CA ALA A 511 2.40 -26.55 34.14
C ALA A 511 3.02 -25.42 33.31
N LEU A 512 2.28 -24.32 33.11
CA LEU A 512 2.80 -23.09 32.50
C LEU A 512 3.95 -22.52 33.35
N THR A 513 3.70 -22.31 34.65
CA THR A 513 4.72 -21.81 35.59
C THR A 513 5.91 -22.77 35.71
N GLU A 514 5.68 -24.08 35.82
CA GLU A 514 6.78 -25.06 35.85
C GLU A 514 7.63 -25.08 34.56
N ALA A 515 7.06 -24.74 33.40
CA ALA A 515 7.81 -24.63 32.15
C ALA A 515 8.58 -23.30 32.04
N ASP A 516 7.98 -22.21 32.52
CA ASP A 516 8.55 -20.87 32.59
C ASP A 516 9.78 -20.84 33.53
N ASP A 517 9.64 -21.36 34.74
CA ASP A 517 10.71 -21.53 35.75
C ASP A 517 11.95 -22.31 35.25
N ARG A 518 11.80 -23.08 34.15
CA ARG A 518 12.88 -23.87 33.54
C ARG A 518 13.62 -23.15 32.41
N VAL A 519 13.13 -22.01 31.94
CA VAL A 519 13.86 -21.18 30.96
C VAL A 519 15.10 -20.59 31.63
N GLN A 520 16.23 -20.52 30.92
CA GLN A 520 17.52 -20.09 31.48
C GLN A 520 18.23 -19.12 30.53
N GLY A 521 18.40 -17.88 30.98
CA GLY A 521 18.94 -16.80 30.16
C GLY A 521 17.90 -16.17 29.22
N PRO A 522 18.30 -15.16 28.44
CA PRO A 522 17.39 -14.45 27.54
C PRO A 522 17.00 -15.31 26.33
N VAL A 523 15.72 -15.25 25.96
CA VAL A 523 15.12 -15.97 24.83
C VAL A 523 14.66 -15.01 23.74
N VAL A 524 14.58 -15.51 22.51
CA VAL A 524 14.05 -14.78 21.34
C VAL A 524 12.78 -15.45 20.83
N GLN A 525 11.94 -14.74 20.09
CA GLN A 525 10.63 -15.23 19.57
C GLN A 525 10.69 -16.59 18.82
N SER A 526 11.84 -16.93 18.23
CA SER A 526 12.07 -18.19 17.52
C SER A 526 12.58 -19.35 18.41
N ASP A 527 12.72 -19.15 19.72
CA ASP A 527 13.29 -20.13 20.64
C ASP A 527 12.32 -21.30 20.92
N PRO A 528 12.74 -22.57 20.74
CA PRO A 528 11.93 -23.74 21.10
C PRO A 528 11.47 -23.78 22.57
N ALA A 529 12.18 -23.12 23.49
CA ALA A 529 11.77 -23.00 24.89
C ALA A 529 10.44 -22.24 25.04
N LEU A 530 10.27 -21.09 24.36
CA LEU A 530 9.01 -20.32 24.40
C LEU A 530 7.83 -21.13 23.86
N ARG A 531 8.06 -21.89 22.79
CA ARG A 531 7.04 -22.81 22.26
C ARG A 531 6.67 -23.89 23.28
N SER A 532 7.65 -24.38 24.05
CA SER A 532 7.44 -25.37 25.11
C SER A 532 6.64 -24.80 26.29
N VAL A 533 6.91 -23.54 26.68
CA VAL A 533 6.14 -22.81 27.71
C VAL A 533 4.68 -22.62 27.27
N ALA A 534 4.46 -22.16 26.03
CA ALA A 534 3.12 -22.01 25.46
C ALA A 534 2.37 -23.36 25.37
N GLU A 535 3.05 -24.43 24.93
CA GLU A 535 2.46 -25.79 24.91
C GLU A 535 2.13 -26.28 26.32
N ALA A 536 2.95 -25.95 27.33
CA ALA A 536 2.73 -26.27 28.73
C ALA A 536 1.50 -25.56 29.33
N GLY A 537 1.27 -24.30 28.96
CA GLY A 537 0.03 -23.55 29.25
C GLY A 537 -1.18 -23.93 28.38
N GLY A 538 -0.98 -24.76 27.36
CA GLY A 538 -2.07 -25.30 26.52
C GLY A 538 -2.48 -24.43 25.34
N PHE A 539 -1.57 -23.60 24.83
CA PHE A 539 -1.74 -22.83 23.60
C PHE A 539 -2.09 -23.74 22.40
N ASP A 540 -3.20 -23.45 21.69
CA ASP A 540 -3.57 -24.20 20.49
C ASP A 540 -2.91 -23.61 19.24
N PHE A 541 -1.74 -24.15 18.86
CA PHE A 541 -1.01 -23.78 17.64
C PHE A 541 -1.74 -24.06 16.30
N LYS A 542 -2.99 -24.54 16.33
CA LYS A 542 -3.89 -24.61 15.16
C LYS A 542 -5.05 -23.61 15.21
N GLY A 543 -5.38 -23.11 16.39
CA GLY A 543 -6.35 -22.04 16.60
C GLY A 543 -5.72 -20.64 16.54
N TRP A 544 -4.44 -20.53 16.90
CA TRP A 544 -3.74 -19.28 17.06
C TRP A 544 -2.45 -19.24 16.23
N HIS A 545 -2.21 -18.13 15.52
CA HIS A 545 -0.99 -17.94 14.72
C HIS A 545 0.20 -17.64 15.64
N TRP A 546 1.08 -18.64 15.85
CA TRP A 546 2.13 -18.59 16.88
C TRP A 546 2.95 -17.30 16.87
N ASP A 547 3.36 -16.86 15.68
CA ASP A 547 4.31 -15.75 15.50
C ASP A 547 3.74 -14.38 15.93
N PHE A 548 2.42 -14.28 16.15
CA PHE A 548 1.77 -13.09 16.70
C PHE A 548 1.82 -13.03 18.24
N TYR A 549 2.01 -14.16 18.92
CA TYR A 549 2.02 -14.26 20.38
C TYR A 549 3.42 -14.54 20.95
N ALA A 550 4.29 -15.18 20.16
CA ALA A 550 5.69 -15.43 20.52
C ALA A 550 6.47 -14.18 20.98
N PRO A 551 6.30 -12.97 20.39
CA PRO A 551 6.99 -11.76 20.86
C PRO A 551 6.59 -11.36 22.29
N ALA A 552 5.29 -11.42 22.61
CA ALA A 552 4.77 -11.06 23.92
C ALA A 552 5.21 -12.04 25.01
N LEU A 553 5.24 -13.35 24.71
CA LEU A 553 5.82 -14.34 25.62
C LEU A 553 7.34 -14.13 25.77
N ALA A 554 8.08 -13.86 24.69
CA ALA A 554 9.52 -13.59 24.76
C ALA A 554 9.82 -12.41 25.70
N LEU A 555 9.08 -11.31 25.56
CA LEU A 555 9.23 -10.14 26.42
C LEU A 555 8.92 -10.46 27.89
N ALA A 556 7.79 -11.13 28.18
CA ALA A 556 7.41 -11.46 29.55
C ALA A 556 8.43 -12.38 30.24
N VAL A 557 8.91 -13.43 29.55
CA VAL A 557 9.93 -14.35 30.08
C VAL A 557 11.25 -13.61 30.34
N ASN A 558 11.69 -12.76 29.39
CA ASN A 558 12.91 -11.96 29.52
C ASN A 558 12.85 -10.92 30.65
N GLN A 559 11.67 -10.36 30.92
CA GLN A 559 11.44 -9.40 32.01
C GLN A 559 10.98 -10.07 33.33
N HIS A 560 10.95 -11.41 33.38
CA HIS A 560 10.49 -12.20 34.52
C HIS A 560 9.08 -11.81 35.03
N TRP A 561 8.20 -11.48 34.08
CA TRP A 561 6.77 -11.22 34.32
C TRP A 561 6.01 -12.54 34.40
N PRO A 562 5.28 -12.82 35.49
CA PRO A 562 4.52 -14.08 35.60
C PRO A 562 3.50 -14.24 34.46
N LEU A 563 3.45 -15.44 33.87
CA LEU A 563 2.51 -15.77 32.80
C LEU A 563 1.17 -16.28 33.34
N GLY A 564 0.10 -15.53 33.07
CA GLY A 564 -1.26 -15.81 33.53
C GLY A 564 -2.10 -16.58 32.51
N ALA A 565 -2.52 -17.79 32.88
CA ALA A 565 -3.47 -18.58 32.10
C ALA A 565 -4.92 -18.27 32.53
N THR A 566 -5.78 -17.92 31.57
CA THR A 566 -7.06 -17.25 31.87
C THR A 566 -8.29 -18.04 31.41
N ASN A 567 -8.18 -18.73 30.28
CA ASN A 567 -9.32 -19.22 29.52
C ASN A 567 -9.69 -20.66 29.93
N LEU A 568 -10.91 -21.08 29.59
CA LEU A 568 -11.44 -22.41 29.88
C LEU A 568 -10.98 -23.44 28.86
N ASP A 569 -10.91 -24.70 29.27
CA ASP A 569 -10.60 -25.80 28.36
C ASP A 569 -11.75 -26.11 27.39
N ARG A 570 -11.40 -26.61 26.21
CA ARG A 570 -12.35 -26.92 25.13
C ARG A 570 -13.40 -27.99 25.51
N GLN A 571 -13.11 -28.92 26.42
CA GLN A 571 -14.08 -29.92 26.86
C GLN A 571 -15.14 -29.29 27.77
N SER A 572 -14.74 -28.42 28.71
CA SER A 572 -15.67 -27.68 29.58
C SER A 572 -16.55 -26.72 28.77
N LEU A 573 -15.96 -25.96 27.84
CA LEU A 573 -16.73 -25.12 26.91
C LEU A 573 -17.75 -25.95 26.09
N MET A 574 -17.36 -27.13 25.61
CA MET A 574 -18.27 -28.01 24.86
C MET A 574 -19.43 -28.56 25.70
N LYS A 575 -19.25 -28.77 27.02
CA LYS A 575 -20.35 -29.17 27.92
C LYS A 575 -21.36 -28.03 28.12
N LEU A 576 -20.88 -26.80 28.30
CA LEU A 576 -21.73 -25.60 28.40
C LEU A 576 -22.51 -25.37 27.09
N MET A 577 -21.83 -25.36 25.94
CA MET A 577 -22.45 -25.19 24.62
C MET A 577 -23.47 -26.29 24.28
N THR A 578 -23.34 -27.50 24.85
CA THR A 578 -24.29 -28.61 24.65
C THR A 578 -25.29 -28.80 25.79
N GLY A 579 -25.37 -27.87 26.75
CA GLY A 579 -26.33 -27.91 27.86
C GLY A 579 -26.16 -29.11 28.80
N LYS A 580 -24.96 -29.68 28.88
CA LYS A 580 -24.63 -30.83 29.76
C LYS A 580 -24.21 -30.39 31.15
N ASP A 581 -23.51 -29.26 31.22
CA ASP A 581 -23.24 -28.54 32.46
C ASP A 581 -24.30 -27.44 32.62
N PRO A 582 -24.67 -27.05 33.85
CA PRO A 582 -25.64 -25.97 34.07
C PRO A 582 -25.14 -24.63 33.53
N LEU A 583 -26.07 -23.75 33.17
CA LEU A 583 -25.75 -22.36 32.80
C LEU A 583 -24.97 -21.68 33.94
N PRO A 584 -23.92 -20.89 33.63
CA PRO A 584 -23.16 -20.18 34.65
C PRO A 584 -23.99 -19.09 35.32
N SER A 585 -23.53 -18.65 36.49
CA SER A 585 -23.92 -17.35 37.05
C SER A 585 -23.63 -16.23 36.04
N VAL A 586 -24.53 -15.26 35.93
CA VAL A 586 -24.24 -13.92 35.37
C VAL A 586 -23.59 -13.02 36.44
N PRO A 587 -22.96 -11.89 36.06
CA PRO A 587 -22.51 -10.87 37.01
C PRO A 587 -23.63 -10.35 37.93
N LEU A 588 -23.25 -9.76 39.07
CA LEU A 588 -24.20 -9.00 39.89
C LEU A 588 -24.83 -7.85 39.09
N HIS A 589 -26.11 -7.61 39.31
CA HIS A 589 -26.93 -6.59 38.63
C HIS A 589 -27.07 -6.74 37.09
N TRP A 590 -26.63 -7.86 36.51
CA TRP A 590 -26.76 -8.16 35.08
C TRP A 590 -28.21 -8.02 34.60
N SER A 591 -28.40 -7.13 33.62
CA SER A 591 -29.72 -6.75 33.10
C SER A 591 -30.14 -7.58 31.89
N ALA A 592 -31.44 -7.61 31.62
CA ALA A 592 -31.98 -8.18 30.38
C ALA A 592 -31.39 -7.51 29.12
N HIS A 593 -31.05 -6.21 29.20
CA HIS A 593 -30.45 -5.49 28.08
C HIS A 593 -29.00 -5.93 27.80
N GLN A 594 -28.18 -6.16 28.84
CA GLN A 594 -26.84 -6.74 28.68
C GLN A 594 -26.90 -8.17 28.13
N GLN A 595 -27.91 -8.95 28.55
CA GLN A 595 -28.20 -10.28 27.99
C GLN A 595 -28.55 -10.21 26.50
N GLU A 596 -29.36 -9.22 26.08
CA GLU A 596 -29.71 -8.97 24.68
C GLU A 596 -28.48 -8.54 23.85
N ILE A 597 -27.68 -7.59 24.34
CA ILE A 597 -26.43 -7.14 23.69
C ILE A 597 -25.50 -8.34 23.48
N LEU A 598 -25.17 -9.10 24.53
CA LEU A 598 -24.27 -10.25 24.42
C LEU A 598 -24.81 -11.34 23.46
N THR A 599 -26.13 -11.52 23.40
CA THR A 599 -26.76 -12.44 22.44
C THR A 599 -26.69 -11.91 21.00
N ALA A 600 -26.76 -10.59 20.80
CA ALA A 600 -26.61 -9.95 19.50
C ALA A 600 -25.16 -9.97 19.00
N GLU A 601 -24.19 -9.66 19.85
CA GLU A 601 -22.75 -9.70 19.52
C GLU A 601 -22.31 -11.10 19.08
N ILE A 602 -22.74 -12.15 19.80
CA ILE A 602 -22.43 -13.55 19.44
C ILE A 602 -23.12 -13.96 18.13
N ARG A 603 -24.32 -13.43 17.85
CA ARG A 603 -25.04 -13.67 16.59
C ARG A 603 -24.35 -12.99 15.40
N GLU A 604 -23.92 -11.73 15.57
CA GLU A 604 -23.20 -10.93 14.58
C GLU A 604 -21.82 -11.55 14.26
N GLY A 605 -21.05 -11.91 15.30
CA GLY A 605 -19.75 -12.58 15.17
C GLY A 605 -19.81 -14.00 14.56
N HIS A 606 -21.02 -14.55 14.38
CA HIS A 606 -21.26 -15.77 13.59
C HIS A 606 -22.13 -15.50 12.35
N CYS A 607 -22.17 -14.24 11.89
CA CYS A 607 -22.79 -13.79 10.64
C CYS A 607 -24.27 -14.15 10.50
N HIS A 608 -25.00 -14.26 11.61
CA HIS A 608 -26.38 -14.76 11.69
C HIS A 608 -26.56 -16.21 11.19
N LEU A 609 -25.48 -16.99 11.05
CA LEU A 609 -25.50 -18.37 10.53
C LEU A 609 -25.66 -19.45 11.62
N LEU A 610 -25.53 -19.09 12.89
CA LEU A 610 -25.81 -20.01 14.01
C LEU A 610 -27.32 -20.26 14.16
N PRO A 611 -27.77 -21.51 14.33
CA PRO A 611 -29.13 -21.80 14.76
C PRO A 611 -29.45 -21.15 16.12
N GLU A 612 -30.64 -20.55 16.24
CA GLU A 612 -31.16 -19.92 17.47
C GLU A 612 -30.99 -20.81 18.71
N THR A 613 -31.18 -22.12 18.55
CA THR A 613 -31.10 -23.12 19.61
C THR A 613 -29.70 -23.29 20.21
N LEU A 614 -28.65 -22.81 19.54
CA LEU A 614 -27.27 -22.86 20.04
C LEU A 614 -26.82 -21.55 20.71
N LEU A 615 -27.48 -20.42 20.42
CA LEU A 615 -27.09 -19.11 20.96
C LEU A 615 -27.08 -19.06 22.50
N PRO A 616 -28.04 -19.62 23.26
CA PRO A 616 -27.95 -19.67 24.72
C PRO A 616 -26.72 -20.42 25.24
N GLY A 617 -26.30 -21.49 24.54
CA GLY A 617 -25.09 -22.25 24.87
C GLY A 617 -23.80 -21.48 24.57
N MET A 618 -23.80 -20.68 23.49
CA MET A 618 -22.68 -19.78 23.17
C MET A 618 -22.57 -18.62 24.18
N VAL A 619 -23.69 -17.99 24.56
CA VAL A 619 -23.71 -16.94 25.59
C VAL A 619 -23.24 -17.48 26.94
N ALA A 620 -23.67 -18.70 27.32
CA ALA A 620 -23.17 -19.38 28.51
C ALA A 620 -21.66 -19.67 28.44
N ALA A 621 -21.15 -20.09 27.29
CA ALA A 621 -19.73 -20.29 27.10
C ALA A 621 -18.94 -18.96 27.23
N GLN A 622 -19.41 -17.88 26.63
CA GLN A 622 -18.74 -16.57 26.68
C GLN A 622 -18.68 -16.02 28.12
N LEU A 623 -19.82 -15.96 28.81
CA LEU A 623 -19.89 -15.54 30.23
C LEU A 623 -18.96 -16.35 31.14
N ALA A 624 -18.82 -17.65 30.90
CA ALA A 624 -17.93 -18.51 31.66
C ALA A 624 -16.44 -18.25 31.36
N ARG A 625 -16.10 -17.87 30.12
CA ARG A 625 -14.75 -17.43 29.75
C ARG A 625 -14.41 -16.09 30.41
N ASP A 626 -15.29 -15.10 30.29
CA ASP A 626 -15.11 -13.78 30.90
C ASP A 626 -14.92 -13.87 32.43
N ARG A 627 -15.73 -14.72 33.08
CA ARG A 627 -15.57 -15.01 34.52
C ARG A 627 -14.23 -15.68 34.82
N SER A 628 -13.83 -16.69 34.03
CA SER A 628 -12.55 -17.39 34.23
C SER A 628 -11.34 -16.47 34.05
N MET A 629 -11.43 -15.53 33.11
CA MET A 629 -10.42 -14.49 32.91
C MET A 629 -10.35 -13.57 34.13
N ALA A 630 -11.46 -12.95 34.53
CA ALA A 630 -11.51 -12.03 35.67
C ALA A 630 -11.01 -12.68 36.98
N GLU A 631 -11.44 -13.92 37.28
CA GLU A 631 -10.93 -14.65 38.46
C GLU A 631 -9.44 -14.97 38.38
N SER A 632 -8.86 -15.12 37.18
CA SER A 632 -7.42 -15.31 37.01
C SER A 632 -6.65 -14.00 37.20
N LEU A 633 -7.14 -12.90 36.63
CA LEU A 633 -6.57 -11.55 36.83
C LEU A 633 -6.53 -11.18 38.32
N VAL A 634 -7.65 -11.33 39.03
CA VAL A 634 -7.76 -11.00 40.47
C VAL A 634 -6.87 -11.89 41.33
N ALA A 635 -6.76 -13.18 41.02
CA ALA A 635 -5.84 -14.07 41.71
C ALA A 635 -4.37 -13.63 41.54
N TRP A 636 -3.97 -13.29 40.32
CA TRP A 636 -2.62 -12.83 40.02
C TRP A 636 -2.28 -11.47 40.63
N HIS A 637 -3.21 -10.52 40.60
CA HIS A 637 -3.03 -9.21 41.23
C HIS A 637 -2.86 -9.34 42.75
N HIS A 638 -3.78 -10.05 43.43
CA HIS A 638 -3.68 -10.29 44.87
C HIS A 638 -2.45 -11.12 45.29
N GLN A 639 -1.96 -12.03 44.43
CA GLN A 639 -0.77 -12.83 44.72
C GLN A 639 0.55 -12.04 44.58
N THR A 640 0.63 -11.09 43.65
CA THR A 640 1.89 -10.42 43.27
C THR A 640 1.99 -8.96 43.69
N GLY A 641 0.85 -8.28 43.90
CA GLY A 641 0.79 -6.82 44.04
C GLY A 641 1.16 -6.05 42.76
N LYS A 642 1.35 -6.72 41.62
CA LYS A 642 1.66 -6.12 40.32
C LYS A 642 0.37 -5.85 39.52
N PRO A 643 0.31 -4.80 38.69
CA PRO A 643 -0.75 -4.66 37.71
C PRO A 643 -0.77 -5.84 36.73
N VAL A 644 -1.96 -6.24 36.28
CA VAL A 644 -2.12 -7.38 35.37
C VAL A 644 -2.58 -6.91 34.00
N ILE A 645 -1.84 -7.29 32.96
CA ILE A 645 -2.17 -7.03 31.56
C ILE A 645 -2.91 -8.25 31.00
N LEU A 646 -4.12 -8.09 30.49
CA LEU A 646 -4.83 -9.11 29.71
C LEU A 646 -4.63 -8.89 28.21
N LEU A 647 -4.15 -9.93 27.52
CA LEU A 647 -4.21 -10.05 26.06
C LEU A 647 -5.45 -10.88 25.68
N ALA A 648 -6.44 -10.27 25.02
CA ALA A 648 -7.68 -10.95 24.60
C ALA A 648 -8.37 -10.22 23.43
N GLY A 649 -9.26 -10.91 22.72
CA GLY A 649 -10.09 -10.33 21.65
C GLY A 649 -11.03 -9.24 22.17
N ASN A 650 -11.29 -8.19 21.38
CA ASN A 650 -12.03 -7.00 21.81
C ASN A 650 -13.38 -7.30 22.53
N GLY A 651 -14.09 -8.36 22.11
CA GLY A 651 -15.34 -8.79 22.75
C GLY A 651 -15.20 -9.12 24.25
N HIS A 652 -14.01 -9.55 24.72
CA HIS A 652 -13.71 -9.79 26.13
C HIS A 652 -13.43 -8.50 26.93
N LEU A 653 -13.17 -7.37 26.25
CA LEU A 653 -12.80 -6.09 26.85
C LEU A 653 -13.99 -5.15 27.11
N ARG A 654 -15.16 -5.47 26.56
CA ARG A 654 -16.38 -4.66 26.62
C ARG A 654 -16.78 -4.32 28.06
N LYS A 655 -16.80 -3.02 28.42
CA LYS A 655 -17.17 -2.57 29.78
C LYS A 655 -18.61 -2.88 30.16
N ASP A 656 -19.51 -3.05 29.18
CA ASP A 656 -20.94 -3.30 29.38
C ASP A 656 -21.28 -4.80 29.55
N THR A 657 -20.54 -5.73 28.92
CA THR A 657 -20.94 -7.15 28.88
C THR A 657 -19.87 -8.19 29.23
N ALA A 658 -18.58 -7.83 29.37
CA ALA A 658 -17.49 -8.81 29.42
C ALA A 658 -16.66 -8.78 30.72
N VAL A 659 -15.35 -9.06 30.64
CA VAL A 659 -14.42 -9.17 31.80
C VAL A 659 -14.56 -8.02 32.82
N PRO A 660 -14.71 -6.73 32.43
CA PRO A 660 -14.89 -5.64 33.39
C PRO A 660 -16.11 -5.79 34.33
N GLN A 661 -17.21 -6.39 33.86
CA GLN A 661 -18.41 -6.64 34.69
C GLN A 661 -18.13 -7.64 35.81
N TRP A 662 -17.22 -8.60 35.58
CA TRP A 662 -16.76 -9.53 36.61
C TRP A 662 -15.72 -8.89 37.53
N LEU A 663 -14.80 -8.07 37.01
CA LEU A 663 -13.83 -7.34 37.83
C LEU A 663 -14.51 -6.40 38.84
N GLN A 664 -15.53 -5.64 38.42
CA GLN A 664 -16.34 -4.78 39.30
C GLN A 664 -17.00 -5.52 40.47
N GLN A 665 -17.20 -6.85 40.36
CA GLN A 665 -17.73 -7.70 41.42
C GLN A 665 -16.63 -8.36 42.28
N LEU A 666 -15.52 -8.77 41.65
CA LEU A 666 -14.46 -9.56 42.29
C LEU A 666 -13.42 -8.69 43.00
N ASP A 667 -13.15 -7.50 42.47
CA ASP A 667 -12.34 -6.45 43.09
C ASP A 667 -12.96 -5.06 42.80
N PRO A 668 -13.97 -4.65 43.59
CA PRO A 668 -14.69 -3.38 43.35
C PRO A 668 -13.87 -2.10 43.60
N GLY A 669 -12.63 -2.22 44.06
CA GLY A 669 -11.73 -1.08 44.32
C GLY A 669 -10.73 -0.78 43.19
N ALA A 670 -10.51 -1.74 42.30
CA ALA A 670 -9.48 -1.67 41.27
C ALA A 670 -9.86 -0.81 40.06
N ARG A 671 -8.84 -0.18 39.47
CA ARG A 671 -8.94 0.58 38.23
C ARG A 671 -8.74 -0.36 37.05
N VAL A 672 -9.83 -0.67 36.37
CA VAL A 672 -9.84 -1.36 35.07
C VAL A 672 -9.71 -0.31 33.98
N VAL A 673 -8.81 -0.53 33.01
CA VAL A 673 -8.72 0.24 31.76
C VAL A 673 -8.78 -0.74 30.60
N SER A 674 -9.74 -0.57 29.68
CA SER A 674 -9.83 -1.40 28.46
C SER A 674 -9.56 -0.61 27.18
N VAL A 675 -8.58 -1.08 26.42
CA VAL A 675 -8.08 -0.48 25.18
C VAL A 675 -8.35 -1.43 24.02
N ALA A 676 -9.28 -1.09 23.13
CA ALA A 676 -9.63 -1.93 21.98
C ALA A 676 -8.78 -1.59 20.75
N VAL A 677 -8.46 -2.62 19.96
CA VAL A 677 -7.74 -2.51 18.68
C VAL A 677 -8.72 -2.84 17.57
N LEU A 678 -9.17 -1.84 16.82
CA LEU A 678 -10.30 -1.92 15.89
C LEU A 678 -9.84 -1.70 14.44
N GLU A 679 -10.47 -2.41 13.50
CA GLU A 679 -10.29 -2.14 12.07
C GLU A 679 -11.24 -1.00 11.61
N PRO A 680 -11.02 -0.37 10.43
CA PRO A 680 -11.66 0.91 10.10
C PRO A 680 -13.20 0.85 10.01
N GLU A 681 -13.76 -0.31 9.67
CA GLU A 681 -15.21 -0.56 9.69
C GLU A 681 -15.78 -0.57 11.12
N GLN A 682 -15.01 -1.04 12.09
CA GLN A 682 -15.40 -1.15 13.51
C GLN A 682 -15.26 0.19 14.24
N MET A 683 -14.27 1.02 13.88
CA MET A 683 -14.07 2.37 14.43
C MET A 683 -15.30 3.28 14.26
N HIS A 684 -16.16 2.97 13.28
CA HIS A 684 -17.37 3.73 12.95
C HIS A 684 -18.68 3.06 13.44
N ASP A 685 -18.62 1.93 14.15
CA ASP A 685 -19.83 1.27 14.67
C ASP A 685 -20.40 2.01 15.90
N PRO A 686 -21.61 2.60 15.82
CA PRO A 686 -22.24 3.28 16.95
C PRO A 686 -22.50 2.36 18.16
N LYS A 687 -22.46 1.02 18.01
CA LYS A 687 -22.54 0.05 19.12
C LYS A 687 -21.30 0.04 20.03
N LEU A 688 -20.17 0.59 19.58
CA LEU A 688 -18.87 0.51 20.28
C LEU A 688 -18.46 1.83 20.98
N VAL A 689 -19.17 2.93 20.69
CA VAL A 689 -18.88 4.26 21.25
C VAL A 689 -18.99 4.26 22.78
N GLY A 690 -17.87 4.50 23.47
CA GLY A 690 -17.78 4.54 24.94
C GLY A 690 -17.75 3.17 25.65
N ILE A 691 -17.78 2.07 24.90
CA ILE A 691 -17.75 0.70 25.44
C ILE A 691 -16.34 0.28 25.92
N TYR A 692 -15.31 0.91 25.38
CA TYR A 692 -13.92 0.84 25.83
C TYR A 692 -13.51 2.17 26.47
N ASP A 693 -12.40 2.22 27.19
CA ASP A 693 -11.85 3.49 27.69
C ASP A 693 -11.19 4.25 26.53
N ASP A 694 -10.43 3.53 25.71
CA ASP A 694 -9.81 4.04 24.49
C ASP A 694 -9.91 3.02 23.33
N THR A 695 -9.85 3.53 22.09
CA THR A 695 -9.99 2.74 20.86
C THR A 695 -8.93 3.15 19.84
N PHE A 696 -8.22 2.17 19.29
CA PHE A 696 -7.08 2.38 18.40
C PHE A 696 -7.35 1.75 17.03
N GLU A 697 -7.25 2.53 15.96
CA GLU A 697 -7.45 2.05 14.60
C GLU A 697 -6.19 1.33 14.08
N VAL A 698 -6.38 0.17 13.45
CA VAL A 698 -5.33 -0.56 12.72
C VAL A 698 -5.77 -0.83 11.28
N PRO A 699 -4.81 -0.94 10.32
CA PRO A 699 -5.13 -1.31 8.94
C PRO A 699 -5.94 -2.60 8.85
N LEU A 700 -6.92 -2.64 7.95
CA LEU A 700 -7.75 -3.82 7.71
C LEU A 700 -6.90 -5.02 7.28
N GLN A 701 -7.00 -6.14 8.00
CA GLN A 701 -6.26 -7.35 7.66
C GLN A 701 -6.83 -8.00 6.38
N SER A 702 -5.97 -8.24 5.38
CA SER A 702 -6.33 -9.00 4.20
C SER A 702 -6.62 -10.46 4.56
N ARG A 703 -7.84 -10.92 4.27
CA ARG A 703 -8.36 -12.28 4.50
C ARG A 703 -9.61 -12.53 3.66
N VAL A 704 -9.95 -13.80 3.43
CA VAL A 704 -11.25 -14.18 2.85
C VAL A 704 -12.36 -13.86 3.86
N ASP A 705 -13.49 -13.33 3.40
CA ASP A 705 -14.68 -13.05 4.23
C ASP A 705 -14.97 -14.22 5.22
N PRO A 706 -14.83 -14.00 6.54
CA PRO A 706 -15.12 -15.00 7.56
C PRO A 706 -16.55 -15.55 7.46
N CYS A 707 -17.51 -14.73 7.01
CA CYS A 707 -18.90 -15.13 6.84
C CYS A 707 -19.10 -16.07 5.63
N VAL A 708 -18.38 -15.88 4.52
CA VAL A 708 -18.32 -16.87 3.43
C VAL A 708 -17.69 -18.17 3.93
N ALA A 709 -16.51 -18.11 4.57
CA ALA A 709 -15.83 -19.30 5.07
C ALA A 709 -16.68 -20.10 6.09
N LEU A 710 -17.41 -19.41 6.97
CA LEU A 710 -18.34 -20.01 7.93
C LEU A 710 -19.56 -20.64 7.22
N ARG A 711 -20.12 -19.97 6.20
CA ARG A 711 -21.25 -20.46 5.40
C ARG A 711 -20.91 -21.72 4.60
N GLU A 712 -19.68 -21.83 4.09
CA GLU A 712 -19.22 -23.02 3.37
C GLU A 712 -18.92 -24.22 4.29
N ARG A 713 -18.41 -23.96 5.51
CA ARG A 713 -18.27 -24.97 6.57
C ARG A 713 -19.64 -25.49 7.03
N LEU A 714 -20.59 -24.60 7.32
CA LEU A 714 -21.93 -24.96 7.81
C LEU A 714 -22.80 -25.64 6.75
N SER A 715 -22.59 -25.36 5.46
CA SER A 715 -23.26 -26.06 4.35
C SER A 715 -22.57 -27.37 3.93
N GLY A 716 -21.52 -27.80 4.64
CA GLY A 716 -20.83 -29.07 4.39
C GLY A 716 -20.03 -29.12 3.08
N LYS A 717 -19.79 -27.96 2.44
CA LYS A 717 -18.97 -27.86 1.21
C LYS A 717 -17.47 -27.89 1.52
N LEU A 718 -17.08 -27.38 2.69
CA LEU A 718 -15.74 -27.54 3.23
C LEU A 718 -15.72 -28.65 4.30
N SER A 719 -14.84 -29.63 4.11
CA SER A 719 -14.40 -30.50 5.20
C SER A 719 -13.75 -29.66 6.31
N PRO A 720 -13.77 -30.11 7.59
CA PRO A 720 -12.93 -29.51 8.63
C PRO A 720 -11.45 -29.56 8.20
N PRO A 721 -10.63 -28.54 8.55
CA PRO A 721 -9.33 -28.33 7.93
C PRO A 721 -8.38 -29.52 8.13
N SER A 722 -8.10 -30.23 7.04
CA SER A 722 -6.94 -31.11 6.94
C SER A 722 -5.69 -30.26 6.78
N ASN A 723 -4.70 -30.45 7.66
CA ASN A 723 -3.45 -29.68 7.65
C ASN A 723 -2.85 -29.59 6.23
N GLN A 724 -2.84 -28.40 5.62
CA GLN A 724 -1.86 -28.12 4.57
C GLN A 724 -0.51 -27.93 5.23
N LYS A 725 0.36 -28.93 5.10
CA LYS A 725 1.80 -28.68 5.08
C LYS A 725 2.16 -28.18 3.69
N VAL A 726 2.61 -26.94 3.62
CA VAL A 726 3.43 -26.38 2.54
C VAL A 726 4.84 -26.25 3.17
N PRO A 727 5.92 -26.61 2.45
CA PRO A 727 7.12 -27.20 3.06
C PRO A 727 7.94 -26.30 3.99
#